data_AF-A0A094A4F1-F1
#
_entry.id   AF-A0A094A4F1-F1
#
_cell.length_a   1.000
_cell.length_b   1.000
_cell.length_c   1.000
_cell.angle_alpha   90.00
_cell.angle_beta   90.00
_cell.angle_gamma   90.00
#
_symmetry.space_group_name_H-M   'P 1'
#
loop_
_entity.id
_entity.type
_entity.pdbx_description
1 polymer ?
#
loop_
_entity_poly.entity_id
_entity_poly.type
_entity_poly.pdbx_seq_one_letter_code
_entity_poly.pdbx_strand_id
1 'polypeptide(L)'
;MARLPVLGAIDDVHDCVIRINGGNPGHMQLQGTNTYIVGSGKKRILIDTGEGAPCWITRIIETLEQRDIELEYVLLTHWHGDHTGGVPDLIAYDGKMESRIYKNTPDHSQHNIADGQVFSVEGATIRAIFTPGHAVDHMCFHFEEENALFTGDNVLGHGYSVVQDLGAYIKSLHLMAAAGCCSGYPGHGARIDDLPAKMKDYIQHKEVRVQQVYMVLARSKSELERVGQPGRGSMTLQEIATSLYGDVPSDLMKMALAPFLSQALWKLAEDLMCVDQAELEKYDEVSVGKYTIGLGQTKMGFCNDREDIYSMALTTLSSLLRDYQIDPMSIGRLEVGTETILDKSKSVKTVLMQLFEGNTNIEGVDTLNACYGGTNALFNSLNWVESTAWDGRDAIVVAGDIAVYPPGAARPSGGAGCVAMLIGPDAPLVVEQGLRGSYMAHTYDFYKADLKSEYALVDGHYSIQCYMKALDECYKAYKARQDWIGKKSSIISGCNNGTRPPIDIDDRKNGFHTNWVGQNDRVILETSIDRFDFMCFHSPTTKVVAKSYARLLYNDYMSNPESPLFNEISHELQNNSADEPYYSKAMENKFMALSAKRFISCVQPSTLVGTMCGNIYTASVYGSLISLICNVDPEDLIEKRVGIFSYGSGLASTMFSLRIKSSPKAVVEKIRLHERLKGRMTVPPQDFVEACRLRERAHLQNNFVPSGGIEHMAPQTWYLDNIDSMFRRSYKVI
;
A
#
# COMPACT_ATOMS: atom_id res chain seq x y z
N MET A 1 -32.47 -14.22 27.06
CA MET A 1 -32.33 -14.67 25.67
C MET A 1 -33.69 -14.68 25.03
N ALA A 2 -33.87 -13.99 23.90
CA ALA A 2 -35.07 -14.19 23.09
C ALA A 2 -35.11 -15.67 22.70
N ARG A 3 -36.28 -16.30 22.81
CA ARG A 3 -36.45 -17.71 22.48
C ARG A 3 -36.30 -17.85 20.97
N LEU A 4 -35.26 -18.56 20.51
CA LEU A 4 -35.06 -18.85 19.10
C LEU A 4 -36.30 -19.57 18.54
N PRO A 5 -36.70 -19.32 17.27
CA PRO A 5 -37.80 -20.04 16.65
C PRO A 5 -37.47 -21.52 16.54
N VAL A 6 -38.50 -22.36 16.65
CA VAL A 6 -38.37 -23.80 16.40
C VAL A 6 -38.22 -23.99 14.90
N LEU A 7 -37.17 -24.70 14.52
CA LEU A 7 -36.88 -25.08 13.14
C LEU A 7 -37.12 -26.59 13.01
N GLY A 8 -37.83 -27.01 11.96
CA GLY A 8 -38.10 -28.42 11.71
C GLY A 8 -36.82 -29.20 11.39
N ALA A 9 -36.89 -30.53 11.47
CA ALA A 9 -35.77 -31.38 11.05
C ALA A 9 -35.55 -31.32 9.53
N ILE A 10 -36.65 -31.21 8.78
CA ILE A 10 -36.72 -31.07 7.32
C ILE A 10 -37.83 -30.04 7.06
N ASP A 11 -37.49 -28.92 6.42
CA ASP A 11 -38.44 -27.87 6.07
C ASP A 11 -38.28 -27.47 4.59
N ASP A 12 -39.40 -27.35 3.87
CA ASP A 12 -39.45 -26.68 2.57
C ASP A 12 -39.44 -25.16 2.80
N VAL A 13 -38.25 -24.55 2.74
CA VAL A 13 -38.06 -23.11 3.00
C VAL A 13 -38.32 -22.25 1.77
N HIS A 14 -38.39 -22.87 0.60
CA HIS A 14 -38.85 -22.32 -0.68
C HIS A 14 -39.21 -23.48 -1.63
N ASP A 15 -39.94 -23.22 -2.72
CA ASP A 15 -40.38 -24.23 -3.69
C ASP A 15 -39.21 -25.08 -4.26
N CYS A 16 -38.03 -24.47 -4.36
CA CYS A 16 -36.81 -25.11 -4.86
C CYS A 16 -35.74 -25.37 -3.79
N VAL A 17 -36.03 -25.14 -2.50
CA VAL A 17 -35.04 -25.20 -1.42
C VAL A 17 -35.58 -25.98 -0.22
N ILE A 18 -34.97 -27.13 0.05
CA ILE A 18 -35.25 -27.97 1.22
C ILE A 18 -34.13 -27.76 2.23
N ARG A 19 -34.47 -27.34 3.45
CA ARG A 19 -33.52 -27.24 4.56
C ARG A 19 -33.57 -28.52 5.39
N ILE A 20 -32.42 -29.15 5.59
CA ILE A 20 -32.26 -30.30 6.48
C ILE A 20 -31.33 -29.87 7.61
N ASN A 21 -31.76 -30.09 8.85
CA ASN A 21 -30.97 -29.73 10.02
C ASN A 21 -29.99 -30.85 10.39
N GLY A 22 -28.75 -30.46 10.69
CA GLY A 22 -27.62 -31.32 11.08
C GLY A 22 -27.80 -32.09 12.39
N GLY A 23 -28.81 -31.76 13.20
CA GLY A 23 -29.10 -32.47 14.45
C GLY A 23 -28.17 -32.13 15.61
N ASN A 24 -27.45 -31.01 15.49
CA ASN A 24 -26.38 -30.58 16.39
C ASN A 24 -26.66 -29.21 17.04
N PRO A 25 -27.78 -29.03 17.75
CA PRO A 25 -28.08 -27.77 18.39
C PRO A 25 -27.03 -27.44 19.46
N GLY A 26 -26.62 -26.17 19.50
CA GLY A 26 -25.51 -25.75 20.34
C GLY A 26 -25.43 -24.24 20.50
N HIS A 27 -24.49 -23.78 21.33
CA HIS A 27 -24.27 -22.35 21.52
C HIS A 27 -23.79 -21.64 20.25
N MET A 28 -23.00 -22.33 19.43
CA MET A 28 -22.47 -21.82 18.17
C MET A 28 -23.39 -22.17 17.00
N GLN A 29 -23.91 -23.40 16.98
CA GLN A 29 -24.75 -23.95 15.92
C GLN A 29 -26.23 -23.51 16.00
N LEU A 30 -26.63 -22.81 17.06
CA LEU A 30 -28.01 -22.41 17.34
C LEU A 30 -28.96 -23.63 17.39
N GLN A 31 -29.94 -23.68 16.49
CA GLN A 31 -30.84 -24.83 16.34
C GLN A 31 -30.18 -26.05 15.66
N GLY A 32 -28.91 -25.95 15.23
CA GLY A 32 -28.16 -26.93 14.45
C GLY A 32 -27.72 -26.34 13.11
N THR A 33 -26.73 -26.95 12.47
CA THR A 33 -26.26 -26.54 11.14
C THR A 33 -27.33 -26.81 10.10
N ASN A 34 -27.57 -25.87 9.22
CA ASN A 34 -28.45 -26.01 8.08
C ASN A 34 -27.67 -26.56 6.89
N THR A 35 -28.19 -27.62 6.28
CA THR A 35 -27.78 -28.06 4.95
C THR A 35 -28.95 -27.85 3.99
N TYR A 36 -28.68 -27.54 2.73
CA TYR A 36 -29.73 -27.18 1.76
C TYR A 36 -29.68 -28.08 0.53
N ILE A 37 -30.82 -28.67 0.15
CA ILE A 37 -31.01 -29.34 -1.13
C ILE A 37 -31.74 -28.37 -2.06
N VAL A 38 -31.15 -28.08 -3.22
CA VAL A 38 -31.55 -26.99 -4.11
C VAL A 38 -31.80 -27.47 -5.55
N GLY A 39 -32.89 -26.98 -6.15
CA GLY A 39 -33.34 -27.25 -7.54
C GLY A 39 -34.84 -27.55 -7.61
N SER A 40 -35.36 -27.97 -8.76
CA SER A 40 -36.75 -28.44 -8.95
C SER A 40 -36.84 -29.80 -9.64
N GLY A 41 -35.82 -30.22 -10.39
CA GLY A 41 -35.79 -31.51 -11.09
C GLY A 41 -35.31 -32.69 -10.24
N LYS A 42 -35.03 -33.82 -10.90
CA LYS A 42 -34.47 -35.02 -10.27
C LYS A 42 -33.06 -34.80 -9.74
N LYS A 43 -32.21 -34.11 -10.50
CA LYS A 43 -30.85 -33.75 -10.08
C LYS A 43 -30.87 -32.49 -9.22
N ARG A 44 -30.23 -32.52 -8.05
CA ARG A 44 -30.19 -31.41 -7.09
C ARG A 44 -28.78 -31.11 -6.61
N ILE A 45 -28.60 -29.92 -6.04
CA ILE A 45 -27.36 -29.47 -5.39
C ILE A 45 -27.54 -29.57 -3.88
N LEU A 46 -26.59 -30.17 -3.17
CA LEU A 46 -26.50 -30.11 -1.72
C LEU A 46 -25.49 -29.01 -1.32
N ILE A 47 -25.85 -28.14 -0.38
CA ILE A 47 -24.96 -27.15 0.21
C ILE A 47 -24.72 -27.52 1.68
N ASP A 48 -23.45 -27.72 2.03
CA ASP A 48 -22.92 -28.25 3.30
C ASP A 48 -23.43 -29.64 3.69
N THR A 49 -22.71 -30.30 4.60
CA THR A 49 -22.97 -31.69 5.03
C THR A 49 -23.19 -31.85 6.54
N GLY A 50 -23.30 -30.75 7.29
CA GLY A 50 -23.45 -30.82 8.74
C GLY A 50 -22.20 -31.40 9.42
N GLU A 51 -22.31 -31.71 10.72
CA GLU A 51 -21.20 -32.29 11.50
C GLU A 51 -21.01 -33.81 11.32
N GLY A 52 -21.87 -34.47 10.54
CA GLY A 52 -21.89 -35.94 10.45
C GLY A 52 -22.64 -36.61 11.60
N ALA A 53 -23.67 -35.96 12.18
CA ALA A 53 -24.51 -36.62 13.16
C ALA A 53 -25.30 -37.77 12.49
N PRO A 54 -25.46 -38.95 13.13
CA PRO A 54 -26.16 -40.08 12.52
C PRO A 54 -27.57 -39.75 12.04
N CYS A 55 -28.28 -38.86 12.74
CA CYS A 55 -29.63 -38.45 12.34
C CYS A 55 -29.66 -37.58 11.07
N TRP A 56 -28.57 -36.88 10.74
CA TRP A 56 -28.49 -36.06 9.53
C TRP A 56 -28.44 -36.94 8.29
N ILE A 57 -27.55 -37.93 8.23
CA ILE A 57 -27.44 -38.81 7.05
C ILE A 57 -28.74 -39.62 6.85
N THR A 58 -29.39 -40.08 7.93
CA THR A 58 -30.70 -40.74 7.82
C THR A 58 -31.74 -39.83 7.17
N ARG A 59 -31.81 -38.54 7.56
CA ARG A 59 -32.74 -37.57 6.96
C ARG A 59 -32.41 -37.26 5.51
N ILE A 60 -31.13 -37.20 5.15
CA ILE A 60 -30.69 -37.03 3.76
C ILE A 60 -31.21 -38.20 2.94
N ILE A 61 -30.90 -39.44 3.33
CA ILE A 61 -31.32 -40.64 2.61
C ILE A 61 -32.84 -40.71 2.47
N GLU A 62 -33.57 -40.51 3.58
CA GLU A 62 -35.05 -40.49 3.57
C GLU A 62 -35.60 -39.42 2.61
N THR A 63 -35.01 -38.23 2.59
CA THR A 63 -35.45 -37.13 1.71
C THR A 63 -35.15 -37.46 0.25
N LEU A 64 -33.97 -38.00 -0.05
CA LEU A 64 -33.57 -38.38 -1.40
C LEU A 64 -34.48 -39.48 -1.96
N GLU A 65 -34.77 -40.52 -1.16
CA GLU A 65 -35.63 -41.64 -1.56
C GLU A 65 -37.10 -41.22 -1.69
N GLN A 66 -37.65 -40.50 -0.71
CA GLN A 66 -39.07 -40.11 -0.73
C GLN A 66 -39.41 -39.14 -1.85
N ARG A 67 -38.44 -38.32 -2.29
CA ARG A 67 -38.63 -37.30 -3.32
C ARG A 67 -38.01 -37.64 -4.68
N ASP A 68 -37.47 -38.86 -4.84
CA ASP A 68 -36.75 -39.32 -6.04
C ASP A 68 -35.66 -38.33 -6.51
N ILE A 69 -34.77 -37.92 -5.59
CA ILE A 69 -33.71 -36.94 -5.85
C ILE A 69 -32.34 -37.64 -6.00
N GLU A 70 -31.55 -37.20 -6.98
CA GLU A 70 -30.13 -37.53 -7.13
C GLU A 70 -29.27 -36.27 -6.89
N LEU A 71 -28.23 -36.37 -6.05
CA LEU A 71 -27.30 -35.26 -5.83
C LEU A 71 -26.26 -35.18 -6.96
N GLU A 72 -26.28 -34.12 -7.76
CA GLU A 72 -25.30 -33.89 -8.82
C GLU A 72 -24.05 -33.18 -8.30
N TYR A 73 -24.23 -32.24 -7.36
CA TYR A 73 -23.16 -31.45 -6.77
C TYR A 73 -23.34 -31.35 -5.25
N VAL A 74 -22.23 -31.42 -4.52
CA VAL A 74 -22.15 -31.10 -3.08
C VAL A 74 -21.18 -29.94 -2.91
N LEU A 75 -21.67 -28.78 -2.50
CA LEU A 75 -20.88 -27.56 -2.35
C LEU A 75 -20.67 -27.28 -0.87
N LEU A 76 -19.41 -27.21 -0.45
CA LEU A 76 -19.03 -26.90 0.93
C LEU A 76 -18.69 -25.41 1.04
N THR A 77 -19.28 -24.73 2.01
CA THR A 77 -19.07 -23.30 2.23
C THR A 77 -17.68 -23.01 2.79
N HIS A 78 -17.22 -23.77 3.79
CA HIS A 78 -15.92 -23.56 4.44
C HIS A 78 -15.46 -24.77 5.28
N TRP A 79 -14.25 -24.71 5.83
CA TRP A 79 -13.60 -25.88 6.46
C TRP A 79 -14.18 -26.36 7.80
N HIS A 80 -15.01 -25.57 8.50
CA HIS A 80 -15.44 -25.96 9.84
C HIS A 80 -16.16 -27.32 9.83
N GLY A 81 -15.88 -28.12 10.86
CA GLY A 81 -16.28 -29.53 10.90
C GLY A 81 -17.79 -29.73 10.88
N ASP A 82 -18.56 -28.76 11.37
CA ASP A 82 -20.02 -28.79 11.34
C ASP A 82 -20.63 -28.44 9.99
N HIS A 83 -19.82 -28.10 8.97
CA HIS A 83 -20.24 -27.92 7.58
C HIS A 83 -19.72 -29.02 6.65
N THR A 84 -18.68 -29.75 7.06
CA THR A 84 -17.97 -30.73 6.23
C THR A 84 -18.00 -32.16 6.79
N GLY A 85 -18.39 -32.33 8.06
CA GLY A 85 -18.27 -33.57 8.81
C GLY A 85 -19.12 -34.72 8.27
N GLY A 86 -20.23 -34.44 7.58
CA GLY A 86 -21.06 -35.47 6.95
C GLY A 86 -20.54 -36.01 5.61
N VAL A 87 -19.41 -35.50 5.10
CA VAL A 87 -18.82 -35.97 3.83
C VAL A 87 -18.53 -37.48 3.83
N PRO A 88 -17.90 -38.08 4.86
CA PRO A 88 -17.64 -39.52 4.88
C PRO A 88 -18.91 -40.36 4.84
N ASP A 89 -19.97 -39.91 5.52
CA ASP A 89 -21.26 -40.61 5.54
C ASP A 89 -21.95 -40.61 4.16
N LEU A 90 -21.86 -39.49 3.42
CA LEU A 90 -22.35 -39.41 2.04
C LEU A 90 -21.60 -40.35 1.10
N ILE A 91 -20.27 -40.41 1.21
CA ILE A 91 -19.45 -41.31 0.38
C ILE A 91 -19.74 -42.77 0.72
N ALA A 92 -19.97 -43.08 2.00
CA ALA A 92 -20.33 -44.43 2.43
C ALA A 92 -21.71 -44.86 1.91
N TYR A 93 -22.66 -43.93 1.78
CA TYR A 93 -23.98 -44.17 1.18
C TYR A 93 -23.91 -44.36 -0.34
N ASP A 94 -23.25 -43.46 -1.06
CA ASP A 94 -23.03 -43.56 -2.51
C ASP A 94 -21.59 -43.14 -2.86
N GLY A 95 -20.75 -44.13 -3.19
CA GLY A 95 -19.35 -43.91 -3.54
C GLY A 95 -19.14 -42.97 -4.73
N LYS A 96 -20.15 -42.71 -5.57
CA LYS A 96 -20.08 -41.72 -6.65
C LYS A 96 -19.95 -40.28 -6.11
N MET A 97 -20.38 -40.03 -4.89
CA MET A 97 -20.35 -38.70 -4.26
C MET A 97 -18.93 -38.16 -4.10
N GLU A 98 -17.93 -39.03 -3.99
CA GLU A 98 -16.52 -38.63 -3.86
C GLU A 98 -16.11 -37.66 -4.99
N SER A 99 -16.53 -37.94 -6.23
CA SER A 99 -16.26 -37.11 -7.42
C SER A 99 -17.18 -35.89 -7.59
N ARG A 100 -18.11 -35.65 -6.65
CA ARG A 100 -19.14 -34.61 -6.73
C ARG A 100 -19.06 -33.60 -5.60
N ILE A 101 -18.05 -33.69 -4.73
CA ILE A 101 -17.84 -32.75 -3.62
C ILE A 101 -16.89 -31.65 -4.04
N TYR A 102 -17.29 -30.41 -3.78
CA TYR A 102 -16.57 -29.20 -4.15
C TYR A 102 -16.36 -28.31 -2.93
N LYS A 103 -15.15 -27.78 -2.78
CA LYS A 103 -14.77 -26.85 -1.71
C LYS A 103 -13.66 -25.92 -2.18
N ASN A 104 -13.61 -24.69 -1.65
CA ASN A 104 -12.41 -23.87 -1.81
C ASN A 104 -11.34 -24.40 -0.84
N THR A 105 -10.12 -24.68 -1.31
CA THR A 105 -9.13 -25.49 -0.56
C THR A 105 -9.62 -26.92 -0.24
N PRO A 106 -9.82 -27.75 -1.29
CA PRO A 106 -10.38 -29.09 -1.16
C PRO A 106 -9.47 -30.07 -0.40
N ASP A 107 -10.09 -31.01 0.32
CA ASP A 107 -9.40 -32.18 0.87
C ASP A 107 -9.06 -33.21 -0.22
N HIS A 108 -8.28 -34.24 0.14
CA HIS A 108 -7.84 -35.29 -0.76
C HIS A 108 -9.01 -36.15 -1.27
N SER A 109 -9.63 -35.71 -2.38
CA SER A 109 -10.63 -36.36 -3.25
C SER A 109 -11.66 -35.35 -3.77
N GLN A 110 -11.74 -34.17 -3.13
CA GLN A 110 -12.69 -33.11 -3.46
C GLN A 110 -12.17 -32.24 -4.61
N HIS A 111 -13.09 -31.58 -5.29
CA HIS A 111 -12.80 -30.63 -6.36
C HIS A 111 -12.71 -29.20 -5.82
N ASN A 112 -11.81 -28.39 -6.40
CA ASN A 112 -11.69 -26.99 -6.03
C ASN A 112 -12.89 -26.16 -6.56
N ILE A 113 -13.32 -25.17 -5.79
CA ILE A 113 -14.24 -24.12 -6.25
C ILE A 113 -13.46 -22.83 -6.53
N ALA A 114 -13.59 -22.29 -7.74
CA ALA A 114 -13.09 -20.96 -8.10
C ALA A 114 -14.16 -19.88 -7.87
N ASP A 115 -13.73 -18.66 -7.57
CA ASP A 115 -14.62 -17.50 -7.52
C ASP A 115 -15.35 -17.29 -8.86
N GLY A 116 -16.64 -17.01 -8.81
CA GLY A 116 -17.51 -16.84 -9.97
C GLY A 116 -17.93 -18.15 -10.68
N GLN A 117 -17.46 -19.32 -10.23
CA GLN A 117 -17.83 -20.61 -10.81
C GLN A 117 -19.34 -20.87 -10.68
N VAL A 118 -19.95 -21.44 -11.73
CA VAL A 118 -21.40 -21.70 -11.79
C VAL A 118 -21.68 -23.20 -11.78
N PHE A 119 -22.66 -23.60 -10.98
CA PHE A 119 -23.21 -24.95 -10.89
C PHE A 119 -24.70 -24.90 -11.21
N SER A 120 -25.17 -25.72 -12.15
CA SER A 120 -26.55 -25.66 -12.63
C SER A 120 -27.22 -27.03 -12.66
N VAL A 121 -28.45 -27.07 -12.18
CA VAL A 121 -29.41 -28.19 -12.30
C VAL A 121 -30.76 -27.62 -12.70
N GLU A 122 -31.74 -28.48 -12.99
CA GLU A 122 -33.10 -28.01 -13.27
C GLU A 122 -33.65 -27.24 -12.06
N GLY A 123 -34.04 -25.97 -12.28
CA GLY A 123 -34.58 -25.08 -11.26
C GLY A 123 -33.55 -24.45 -10.32
N ALA A 124 -32.24 -24.62 -10.57
CA ALA A 124 -31.22 -23.88 -9.82
C ALA A 124 -29.90 -23.61 -10.55
N THR A 125 -29.46 -22.36 -10.45
CA THR A 125 -28.18 -21.83 -10.92
C THR A 125 -27.47 -21.18 -9.75
N ILE A 126 -26.37 -21.80 -9.33
CA ILE A 126 -25.62 -21.44 -8.14
C ILE A 126 -24.26 -20.89 -8.56
N ARG A 127 -24.01 -19.61 -8.25
CA ARG A 127 -22.74 -18.94 -8.51
C ARG A 127 -21.93 -18.80 -7.23
N ALA A 128 -20.70 -19.31 -7.23
CA ALA A 128 -19.81 -19.24 -6.10
C ALA A 128 -19.19 -17.84 -5.97
N ILE A 129 -19.13 -17.32 -4.75
CA ILE A 129 -18.54 -16.01 -4.42
C ILE A 129 -17.55 -16.22 -3.26
N PHE A 130 -16.27 -15.95 -3.50
CA PHE A 130 -15.23 -16.05 -2.48
C PHE A 130 -15.37 -14.91 -1.47
N THR A 131 -15.59 -15.28 -0.21
CA THR A 131 -15.96 -14.36 0.87
C THR A 131 -15.20 -14.71 2.15
N PRO A 132 -13.85 -14.60 2.17
CA PRO A 132 -13.05 -14.97 3.33
C PRO A 132 -13.31 -14.03 4.53
N GLY A 133 -12.97 -14.50 5.73
CA GLY A 133 -12.94 -13.67 6.94
C GLY A 133 -13.51 -14.38 8.16
N HIS A 134 -14.67 -15.04 8.03
CA HIS A 134 -15.10 -16.02 9.04
C HIS A 134 -14.16 -17.23 9.04
N ALA A 135 -13.90 -17.77 7.86
CA ALA A 135 -12.88 -18.76 7.59
C ALA A 135 -12.10 -18.35 6.34
N VAL A 136 -10.87 -18.85 6.20
CA VAL A 136 -9.95 -18.49 5.10
C VAL A 136 -10.43 -18.96 3.73
N ASP A 137 -11.21 -20.04 3.69
CA ASP A 137 -11.74 -20.69 2.50
C ASP A 137 -13.23 -20.42 2.27
N HIS A 138 -13.81 -19.47 3.01
CA HIS A 138 -15.25 -19.29 3.04
C HIS A 138 -15.82 -18.83 1.68
N MET A 139 -16.83 -19.54 1.21
CA MET A 139 -17.62 -19.28 0.01
C MET A 139 -19.06 -18.97 0.38
N CYS A 140 -19.63 -17.95 -0.27
CA CYS A 140 -21.08 -17.80 -0.38
C CYS A 140 -21.53 -18.31 -1.74
N PHE A 141 -22.81 -18.64 -1.85
CA PHE A 141 -23.38 -19.12 -3.11
C PHE A 141 -24.62 -18.30 -3.48
N HIS A 142 -24.55 -17.56 -4.58
CA HIS A 142 -25.68 -16.79 -5.11
C HIS A 142 -26.60 -17.70 -5.91
N PHE A 143 -27.85 -17.77 -5.49
CA PHE A 143 -28.93 -18.47 -6.15
C PHE A 143 -29.69 -17.50 -7.06
N GLU A 144 -29.46 -17.62 -8.36
CA GLU A 144 -29.90 -16.63 -9.34
C GLU A 144 -31.43 -16.59 -9.48
N GLU A 145 -32.10 -17.74 -9.46
CA GLU A 145 -33.55 -17.86 -9.68
C GLU A 145 -34.40 -17.19 -8.59
N GLU A 146 -33.92 -17.16 -7.35
CA GLU A 146 -34.59 -16.50 -6.22
C GLU A 146 -33.96 -15.13 -5.89
N ASN A 147 -32.86 -14.77 -6.54
CA ASN A 147 -31.99 -13.67 -6.13
C ASN A 147 -31.68 -13.75 -4.61
N ALA A 148 -31.28 -14.94 -4.16
CA ALA A 148 -31.00 -15.24 -2.76
C ALA A 148 -29.53 -15.65 -2.57
N LEU A 149 -29.01 -15.53 -1.35
CA LEU A 149 -27.63 -15.87 -1.04
C LEU A 149 -27.57 -16.98 0.01
N PHE A 150 -26.91 -18.09 -0.28
CA PHE A 150 -26.43 -18.99 0.77
C PHE A 150 -25.23 -18.32 1.43
N THR A 151 -25.44 -17.81 2.64
CA THR A 151 -24.50 -16.89 3.30
C THR A 151 -23.42 -17.62 4.09
N GLY A 152 -23.53 -18.95 4.22
CA GLY A 152 -22.69 -19.75 5.11
C GLY A 152 -22.69 -19.15 6.52
N ASP A 153 -21.51 -19.05 7.09
CA ASP A 153 -21.31 -18.50 8.41
C ASP A 153 -20.91 -17.03 8.40
N ASN A 154 -20.77 -16.40 7.23
CA ASN A 154 -20.53 -14.98 7.18
C ASN A 154 -21.72 -14.17 7.71
N VAL A 155 -22.96 -14.58 7.39
CA VAL A 155 -24.18 -13.95 7.92
C VAL A 155 -25.14 -15.03 8.39
N LEU A 156 -25.59 -14.92 9.63
CA LEU A 156 -26.42 -15.91 10.32
C LEU A 156 -27.87 -15.43 10.39
N GLY A 157 -28.79 -16.39 10.49
CA GLY A 157 -30.22 -16.09 10.68
C GLY A 157 -30.46 -15.34 11.98
N HIS A 158 -29.75 -15.74 13.04
CA HIS A 158 -29.81 -15.11 14.35
C HIS A 158 -28.42 -14.82 14.88
N GLY A 159 -28.29 -13.75 15.66
CA GLY A 159 -27.00 -13.34 16.23
C GLY A 159 -26.03 -12.80 15.18
N TYR A 160 -24.73 -12.96 15.48
CA TYR A 160 -23.61 -12.50 14.66
C TYR A 160 -22.55 -13.61 14.57
N SER A 161 -21.83 -13.64 13.45
CA SER A 161 -20.73 -14.58 13.27
C SER A 161 -19.51 -14.22 14.12
N VAL A 162 -18.78 -15.24 14.55
CA VAL A 162 -17.40 -15.13 15.06
C VAL A 162 -16.48 -15.02 13.87
N VAL A 163 -15.44 -14.20 13.98
CA VAL A 163 -14.62 -13.78 12.84
C VAL A 163 -13.16 -14.10 13.10
N GLN A 164 -12.49 -14.76 12.15
CA GLN A 164 -11.06 -15.05 12.23
C GLN A 164 -10.21 -13.87 11.75
N ASP A 165 -10.63 -13.19 10.67
CA ASP A 165 -10.01 -11.98 10.12
C ASP A 165 -11.08 -10.90 9.90
N LEU A 166 -11.07 -9.86 10.75
CA LEU A 166 -12.08 -8.80 10.71
C LEU A 166 -11.96 -7.91 9.47
N GLY A 167 -10.75 -7.70 8.94
CA GLY A 167 -10.52 -6.87 7.77
C GLY A 167 -11.04 -7.54 6.49
N ALA A 168 -10.70 -8.80 6.28
CA ALA A 168 -11.23 -9.62 5.19
C ALA A 168 -12.75 -9.78 5.30
N TYR A 169 -13.26 -10.03 6.50
CA TYR A 169 -14.68 -10.23 6.75
C TYR A 169 -15.53 -9.01 6.40
N ILE A 170 -15.12 -7.78 6.77
CA ILE A 170 -15.87 -6.56 6.41
C ILE A 170 -15.89 -6.36 4.89
N LYS A 171 -14.77 -6.63 4.18
CA LYS A 171 -14.73 -6.58 2.71
C LYS A 171 -15.70 -7.60 2.10
N SER A 172 -15.74 -8.81 2.65
CA SER A 172 -16.67 -9.86 2.24
C SER A 172 -18.13 -9.46 2.48
N LEU A 173 -18.47 -8.84 3.62
CA LEU A 173 -19.82 -8.33 3.86
C LEU A 173 -20.24 -7.26 2.84
N HIS A 174 -19.33 -6.36 2.45
CA HIS A 174 -19.60 -5.38 1.38
C HIS A 174 -19.79 -6.05 0.02
N LEU A 175 -19.00 -7.08 -0.30
CA LEU A 175 -19.16 -7.86 -1.54
C LEU A 175 -20.51 -8.59 -1.56
N MET A 176 -20.89 -9.24 -0.45
CA MET A 176 -22.18 -9.91 -0.29
C MET A 176 -23.35 -8.92 -0.41
N ALA A 177 -23.23 -7.72 0.18
CA ALA A 177 -24.25 -6.68 0.04
C ALA A 177 -24.35 -6.16 -1.40
N ALA A 178 -23.22 -6.04 -2.10
CA ALA A 178 -23.18 -5.60 -3.49
C ALA A 178 -23.79 -6.61 -4.48
N ALA A 179 -23.92 -7.89 -4.09
CA ALA A 179 -24.63 -8.91 -4.87
C ALA A 179 -26.13 -8.60 -5.01
N GLY A 180 -26.69 -7.72 -4.15
CA GLY A 180 -28.07 -7.23 -4.29
C GLY A 180 -29.15 -8.30 -4.08
N CYS A 181 -28.82 -9.38 -3.35
CA CYS A 181 -29.75 -10.46 -3.03
C CYS A 181 -30.82 -10.02 -2.03
N CYS A 182 -32.07 -10.44 -2.24
CA CYS A 182 -33.21 -10.06 -1.42
C CYS A 182 -33.26 -10.84 -0.10
N SER A 183 -33.01 -12.15 -0.15
CA SER A 183 -33.08 -13.06 1.00
C SER A 183 -31.82 -13.90 1.15
N GLY A 184 -31.63 -14.49 2.33
CA GLY A 184 -30.45 -15.28 2.67
C GLY A 184 -30.77 -16.62 3.34
N TYR A 185 -29.94 -17.63 3.02
CA TYR A 185 -29.97 -18.98 3.57
C TYR A 185 -28.70 -19.23 4.39
N PRO A 186 -28.75 -19.03 5.72
CA PRO A 186 -27.55 -19.08 6.54
C PRO A 186 -27.16 -20.51 6.93
N GLY A 187 -25.87 -20.70 7.22
CA GLY A 187 -25.34 -21.93 7.82
C GLY A 187 -26.01 -22.24 9.16
N HIS A 188 -26.35 -21.20 9.93
CA HIS A 188 -27.09 -21.33 11.18
C HIS A 188 -28.25 -20.34 11.31
N GLY A 189 -29.34 -20.81 11.94
CA GLY A 189 -30.52 -20.01 12.23
C GLY A 189 -31.60 -20.08 11.15
N ALA A 190 -32.59 -19.19 11.23
CA ALA A 190 -33.70 -19.15 10.28
C ALA A 190 -33.29 -18.45 8.98
N ARG A 191 -34.07 -18.69 7.91
CA ARG A 191 -34.01 -17.91 6.67
C ARG A 191 -34.07 -16.41 6.97
N ILE A 192 -33.31 -15.64 6.20
CA ILE A 192 -33.24 -14.18 6.30
C ILE A 192 -34.12 -13.60 5.18
N ASP A 193 -35.27 -13.03 5.52
CA ASP A 193 -36.20 -12.51 4.51
C ASP A 193 -35.80 -11.14 3.95
N ASP A 194 -35.14 -10.31 4.75
CA ASP A 194 -34.57 -9.02 4.35
C ASP A 194 -33.05 -9.04 4.54
N LEU A 195 -32.36 -9.64 3.57
CA LEU A 195 -30.92 -9.74 3.59
C LEU A 195 -30.22 -8.38 3.49
N PRO A 196 -30.67 -7.41 2.67
CA PRO A 196 -30.06 -6.07 2.64
C PRO A 196 -30.09 -5.37 4.00
N ALA A 197 -31.22 -5.40 4.72
CA ALA A 197 -31.28 -4.83 6.06
C ALA A 197 -30.35 -5.58 7.04
N LYS A 198 -30.37 -6.92 6.99
CA LYS A 198 -29.49 -7.75 7.83
C LYS A 198 -28.01 -7.48 7.59
N MET A 199 -27.60 -7.31 6.33
CA MET A 199 -26.22 -7.00 5.92
C MET A 199 -25.80 -5.62 6.43
N LYS A 200 -26.67 -4.62 6.26
CA LYS A 200 -26.43 -3.27 6.79
C LYS A 200 -26.25 -3.30 8.31
N ASP A 201 -27.11 -4.03 9.01
CA ASP A 201 -27.03 -4.20 10.46
C ASP A 201 -25.73 -4.92 10.87
N TYR A 202 -25.30 -5.93 10.11
CA TYR A 202 -24.02 -6.62 10.33
C TYR A 202 -22.82 -5.69 10.18
N ILE A 203 -22.74 -4.96 9.07
CA ILE A 203 -21.66 -4.01 8.78
C ILE A 203 -21.62 -2.92 9.86
N GLN A 204 -22.75 -2.25 10.09
CA GLN A 204 -22.85 -1.18 11.07
C GLN A 204 -22.53 -1.68 12.49
N HIS A 205 -23.03 -2.86 12.87
CA HIS A 205 -22.73 -3.42 14.18
C HIS A 205 -21.23 -3.68 14.35
N LYS A 206 -20.53 -4.24 13.35
CA LYS A 206 -19.09 -4.50 13.45
C LYS A 206 -18.29 -3.20 13.47
N GLU A 207 -18.64 -2.21 12.64
CA GLU A 207 -17.98 -0.89 12.63
C GLU A 207 -18.15 -0.13 13.95
N VAL A 208 -19.39 -0.05 14.46
CA VAL A 208 -19.69 0.59 15.75
C VAL A 208 -18.94 -0.12 16.88
N ARG A 209 -18.81 -1.44 16.83
CA ARG A 209 -18.08 -2.19 17.87
C ARG A 209 -16.59 -1.93 17.84
N VAL A 210 -15.97 -1.81 16.67
CA VAL A 210 -14.57 -1.36 16.55
C VAL A 210 -14.39 0.03 17.16
N GLN A 211 -15.32 0.96 16.88
CA GLN A 211 -15.29 2.31 17.46
C GLN A 211 -15.50 2.31 18.97
N GLN A 212 -16.34 1.43 19.52
CA GLN A 212 -16.54 1.30 20.96
C GLN A 212 -15.30 0.75 21.67
N VAL A 213 -14.60 -0.21 21.07
CA VAL A 213 -13.29 -0.68 21.56
C VAL A 213 -12.32 0.50 21.63
N TYR A 214 -12.22 1.30 20.57
CA TYR A 214 -11.41 2.51 20.56
C TYR A 214 -11.79 3.50 21.68
N MET A 215 -13.09 3.80 21.85
CA MET A 215 -13.57 4.73 22.89
C MET A 215 -13.25 4.25 24.32
N VAL A 216 -13.34 2.95 24.59
CA VAL A 216 -12.97 2.36 25.90
C VAL A 216 -11.49 2.54 26.18
N LEU A 217 -10.63 2.27 25.20
CA LEU A 217 -9.18 2.48 25.31
C LEU A 217 -8.86 3.96 25.56
N ALA A 218 -9.48 4.87 24.81
CA ALA A 218 -9.28 6.32 24.96
C ALA A 218 -9.75 6.85 26.32
N ARG A 219 -10.89 6.35 26.82
CA ARG A 219 -11.43 6.74 28.14
C ARG A 219 -10.56 6.24 29.28
N SER A 220 -10.16 4.97 29.25
CA SER A 220 -9.27 4.36 30.26
C SER A 220 -7.95 5.13 30.37
N LYS A 221 -7.36 5.50 29.22
CA LYS A 221 -6.17 6.37 29.17
C LYS A 221 -6.40 7.72 29.86
N SER A 222 -7.50 8.39 29.53
CA SER A 222 -7.85 9.71 30.11
C SER A 222 -8.11 9.66 31.62
N GLU A 223 -8.69 8.57 32.13
CA GLU A 223 -8.95 8.38 33.57
C GLU A 223 -7.66 8.09 34.35
N LEU A 224 -6.74 7.30 33.80
CA LEU A 224 -5.44 7.02 34.43
C LEU A 224 -4.52 8.26 34.47
N GLU A 225 -4.58 9.11 33.44
CA GLU A 225 -3.87 10.40 33.39
C GLU A 225 -4.35 11.36 34.49
N ARG A 226 -5.66 11.35 34.82
CA ARG A 226 -6.24 12.19 35.90
C ARG A 226 -5.82 11.76 37.31
N VAL A 227 -5.47 10.49 37.52
CA VAL A 227 -5.12 9.94 38.85
C VAL A 227 -3.60 9.90 39.08
N GLY A 228 -2.80 10.42 38.14
CA GLY A 228 -1.35 10.56 38.32
C GLY A 228 -0.59 9.23 38.30
N GLN A 229 -1.09 8.21 37.61
CA GLN A 229 -0.42 6.93 37.38
C GLN A 229 -0.15 6.70 35.87
N PRO A 230 0.87 7.34 35.27
CA PRO A 230 1.04 7.40 33.81
C PRO A 230 1.61 6.12 33.16
N GLY A 231 1.72 5.01 33.90
CA GLY A 231 2.63 3.90 33.56
C GLY A 231 2.01 2.52 33.32
N ARG A 232 0.68 2.34 33.37
CA ARG A 232 0.01 1.04 33.15
C ARG A 232 -1.30 1.17 32.36
N GLY A 233 -1.23 1.79 31.19
CA GLY A 233 -2.39 1.99 30.31
C GLY A 233 -2.78 0.78 29.44
N SER A 234 -2.25 -0.42 29.68
CA SER A 234 -2.62 -1.61 28.90
C SER A 234 -3.87 -2.25 29.49
N MET A 235 -5.00 -2.18 28.79
CA MET A 235 -6.16 -3.00 29.12
C MET A 235 -5.99 -4.40 28.54
N THR A 236 -6.13 -5.41 29.37
CA THR A 236 -6.31 -6.80 28.93
C THR A 236 -7.62 -6.93 28.14
N LEU A 237 -7.72 -7.95 27.29
CA LEU A 237 -8.98 -8.27 26.61
C LEU A 237 -10.14 -8.41 27.61
N GLN A 238 -9.87 -8.96 28.79
CA GLN A 238 -10.85 -9.09 29.88
C GLN A 238 -11.33 -7.73 30.38
N GLU A 239 -10.43 -6.77 30.57
CA GLU A 239 -10.79 -5.41 31.02
C GLU A 239 -11.56 -4.63 29.94
N ILE A 240 -11.18 -4.79 28.67
CA ILE A 240 -11.91 -4.19 27.54
C ILE A 240 -13.32 -4.79 27.46
N ALA A 241 -13.43 -6.12 27.53
CA ALA A 241 -14.72 -6.80 27.53
C ALA A 241 -15.58 -6.38 28.72
N THR A 242 -15.00 -6.30 29.92
CA THR A 242 -15.71 -5.89 31.13
C THR A 242 -16.21 -4.45 31.03
N SER A 243 -15.42 -3.57 30.42
CA SER A 243 -15.81 -2.16 30.21
C SER A 243 -16.92 -2.00 29.16
N LEU A 244 -16.95 -2.88 28.15
CA LEU A 244 -17.96 -2.85 27.08
C LEU A 244 -19.26 -3.58 27.44
N TYR A 245 -19.15 -4.68 28.20
CA TYR A 245 -20.23 -5.65 28.38
C TYR A 245 -20.56 -5.96 29.85
N GLY A 246 -19.79 -5.45 30.83
CA GLY A 246 -19.91 -5.81 32.24
C GLY A 246 -19.32 -7.19 32.55
N ASP A 247 -19.75 -7.82 33.64
CA ASP A 247 -19.30 -9.18 33.99
C ASP A 247 -19.74 -10.18 32.91
N VAL A 248 -18.76 -10.73 32.19
CA VAL A 248 -19.00 -11.73 31.13
C VAL A 248 -18.59 -13.13 31.61
N PRO A 249 -19.42 -14.16 31.40
CA PRO A 249 -19.03 -15.55 31.66
C PRO A 249 -17.73 -15.94 30.95
N SER A 250 -16.88 -16.73 31.62
CA SER A 250 -15.55 -17.11 31.12
C SER A 250 -15.57 -17.78 29.76
N ASP A 251 -16.59 -18.57 29.49
CA ASP A 251 -16.69 -19.35 28.26
C ASP A 251 -17.05 -18.45 27.07
N LEU A 252 -17.96 -17.49 27.27
CA LEU A 252 -18.31 -16.48 26.28
C LEU A 252 -17.12 -15.56 25.97
N MET A 253 -16.33 -15.24 27.00
CA MET A 253 -15.11 -14.47 26.83
C MET A 253 -14.12 -15.19 25.91
N LYS A 254 -13.85 -16.47 26.15
CA LYS A 254 -12.88 -17.26 25.38
C LYS A 254 -13.35 -17.54 23.95
N MET A 255 -14.62 -17.88 23.78
CA MET A 255 -15.15 -18.38 22.51
C MET A 255 -15.50 -17.27 21.51
N ALA A 256 -15.91 -16.08 21.98
CA ALA A 256 -16.43 -15.04 21.10
C ALA A 256 -15.77 -13.67 21.30
N LEU A 257 -15.64 -13.19 22.53
CA LEU A 257 -15.18 -11.81 22.77
C LEU A 257 -13.67 -11.65 22.61
N ALA A 258 -12.85 -12.53 23.17
CA ALA A 258 -11.39 -12.43 23.06
C ALA A 258 -10.89 -12.50 21.61
N PRO A 259 -11.38 -13.41 20.73
CA PRO A 259 -11.03 -13.40 19.32
C PRO A 259 -11.46 -12.11 18.62
N PHE A 260 -12.70 -11.66 18.83
CA PHE A 260 -13.19 -10.42 18.24
C PHE A 260 -12.40 -9.19 18.68
N LEU A 261 -12.16 -9.04 19.98
CA LEU A 261 -11.42 -7.91 20.54
C LEU A 261 -9.98 -7.91 20.04
N SER A 262 -9.32 -9.07 19.98
CA SER A 262 -8.00 -9.19 19.35
C SER A 262 -8.05 -8.68 17.91
N GLN A 263 -8.98 -9.15 17.08
CA GLN A 263 -9.09 -8.72 15.68
C GLN A 263 -9.46 -7.25 15.53
N ALA A 264 -10.28 -6.69 16.42
CA ALA A 264 -10.57 -5.26 16.46
C ALA A 264 -9.31 -4.46 16.82
N LEU A 265 -8.49 -4.94 17.76
CA LEU A 265 -7.21 -4.34 18.11
C LEU A 265 -6.21 -4.47 16.95
N TRP A 266 -6.11 -5.61 16.26
CA TRP A 266 -5.28 -5.77 15.06
C TRP A 266 -5.70 -4.81 13.94
N LYS A 267 -7.01 -4.69 13.70
CA LYS A 267 -7.56 -3.72 12.73
C LYS A 267 -7.30 -2.26 13.15
N LEU A 268 -7.27 -1.95 14.45
CA LEU A 268 -6.90 -0.63 14.96
C LEU A 268 -5.37 -0.41 14.91
N ALA A 269 -4.60 -1.48 14.99
CA ALA A 269 -3.14 -1.49 14.95
C ALA A 269 -2.58 -1.45 13.52
N GLU A 270 -3.31 -1.89 12.52
CA GLU A 270 -3.01 -1.53 11.13
C GLU A 270 -3.44 -0.07 10.92
N ASP A 271 -2.52 0.89 11.13
CA ASP A 271 -2.14 1.94 10.16
C ASP A 271 -1.41 3.21 10.70
N LEU A 272 -0.41 3.67 9.93
CA LEU A 272 0.17 5.02 10.06
C LEU A 272 -0.87 6.13 9.84
N MET A 273 -0.91 7.09 10.77
CA MET A 273 -1.84 8.22 10.71
C MET A 273 -1.57 9.14 9.52
N CYS A 274 -2.64 9.70 8.95
CA CYS A 274 -2.56 10.76 7.96
C CYS A 274 -3.63 11.81 8.19
N VAL A 275 -3.37 13.03 7.76
CA VAL A 275 -4.36 14.13 7.76
C VAL A 275 -4.81 14.38 6.32
N ASP A 276 -6.12 14.57 6.15
CA ASP A 276 -6.71 14.93 4.87
C ASP A 276 -6.48 16.42 4.56
N GLN A 277 -6.02 16.73 3.36
CA GLN A 277 -5.66 18.10 2.97
C GLN A 277 -6.89 19.00 2.82
N ALA A 278 -8.04 18.47 2.41
CA ALA A 278 -9.27 19.27 2.33
C ALA A 278 -9.80 19.61 3.73
N GLU A 279 -9.66 18.69 4.69
CA GLU A 279 -9.97 19.00 6.10
C GLU A 279 -8.95 19.98 6.70
N LEU A 280 -7.67 19.88 6.33
CA LEU A 280 -6.64 20.83 6.76
C LEU A 280 -6.88 22.23 6.17
N GLU A 281 -7.39 22.34 4.93
CA GLU A 281 -7.80 23.62 4.33
C GLU A 281 -8.87 24.32 5.18
N LYS A 282 -9.87 23.56 5.64
CA LYS A 282 -10.93 24.07 6.53
C LYS A 282 -10.37 24.49 7.88
N TYR A 283 -9.49 23.67 8.46
CA TYR A 283 -8.88 23.95 9.77
C TYR A 283 -7.98 25.19 9.74
N ASP A 284 -7.21 25.39 8.67
CA ASP A 284 -6.33 26.54 8.51
C ASP A 284 -7.06 27.81 7.99
N GLU A 285 -8.38 27.73 7.79
CA GLU A 285 -9.22 28.83 7.26
C GLU A 285 -8.74 29.37 5.90
N VAL A 286 -8.29 28.48 5.02
CA VAL A 286 -7.85 28.85 3.66
C VAL A 286 -8.89 28.51 2.60
N SER A 287 -8.75 29.10 1.42
CA SER A 287 -9.65 28.84 0.29
C SER A 287 -9.62 27.36 -0.11
N VAL A 288 -10.79 26.79 -0.38
CA VAL A 288 -10.94 25.44 -0.94
C VAL A 288 -10.07 25.29 -2.18
N GLY A 289 -9.31 24.19 -2.26
CA GLY A 289 -8.40 23.94 -3.36
C GLY A 289 -6.99 24.48 -3.16
N LYS A 290 -6.70 25.25 -2.11
CA LYS A 290 -5.35 25.81 -1.90
C LYS A 290 -4.29 24.72 -1.77
N TYR A 291 -4.58 23.64 -1.04
CA TYR A 291 -3.68 22.51 -0.82
C TYR A 291 -3.96 21.41 -1.85
N THR A 292 -5.23 21.06 -2.04
CA THR A 292 -5.64 19.96 -2.91
C THR A 292 -5.41 20.22 -4.40
N ILE A 293 -5.53 21.47 -4.86
CA ILE A 293 -5.30 21.86 -6.26
C ILE A 293 -4.02 22.68 -6.40
N GLY A 294 -3.80 23.63 -5.48
CA GLY A 294 -2.68 24.56 -5.49
C GLY A 294 -1.35 23.87 -5.23
N LEU A 295 -1.30 22.94 -4.27
CA LEU A 295 -0.14 22.06 -4.03
C LEU A 295 -0.30 20.70 -4.72
N GLY A 296 -1.53 20.28 -5.01
CA GLY A 296 -1.82 18.96 -5.57
C GLY A 296 -1.69 17.82 -4.54
N GLN A 297 -1.90 18.14 -3.27
CA GLN A 297 -1.75 17.22 -2.15
C GLN A 297 -3.12 16.69 -1.70
N THR A 298 -3.24 15.39 -1.48
CA THR A 298 -4.50 14.75 -1.04
C THR A 298 -4.46 14.43 0.44
N LYS A 299 -3.39 13.76 0.90
CA LYS A 299 -3.18 13.43 2.31
C LYS A 299 -1.72 13.65 2.68
N MET A 300 -1.47 13.89 3.96
CA MET A 300 -0.13 14.05 4.51
C MET A 300 0.11 13.04 5.63
N GLY A 301 1.14 12.21 5.47
CA GLY A 301 1.60 11.31 6.54
C GLY A 301 2.41 12.08 7.58
N PHE A 302 2.30 11.70 8.84
CA PHE A 302 3.05 12.35 9.92
C PHE A 302 3.31 11.36 11.06
N CYS A 303 4.27 11.72 11.91
CA CYS A 303 4.66 10.95 13.08
C CYS A 303 4.47 11.78 14.35
N ASN A 304 4.18 11.12 15.48
CA ASN A 304 4.23 11.74 16.81
C ASN A 304 5.63 11.59 17.44
N ASP A 305 5.75 11.58 18.76
CA ASP A 305 7.02 11.43 19.50
C ASP A 305 7.52 9.97 19.61
N ARG A 306 6.77 8.98 19.10
CA ARG A 306 7.13 7.55 19.10
C ARG A 306 7.90 7.11 17.86
N GLU A 307 7.87 7.86 16.77
CA GLU A 307 8.66 7.57 15.57
C GLU A 307 9.70 8.65 15.30
N ASP A 308 10.90 8.20 14.98
CA ASP A 308 12.01 9.04 14.58
C ASP A 308 12.75 8.42 13.39
N ILE A 309 13.77 9.10 12.86
CA ILE A 309 14.49 8.58 11.69
C ILE A 309 15.13 7.21 11.95
N TYR A 310 15.57 6.92 13.18
CA TYR A 310 16.15 5.63 13.50
C TYR A 310 15.07 4.54 13.47
N SER A 311 13.91 4.78 14.09
CA SER A 311 12.82 3.81 14.13
C SER A 311 12.22 3.56 12.74
N MET A 312 12.06 4.60 11.92
CA MET A 312 11.60 4.47 10.53
C MET A 312 12.59 3.71 9.65
N ALA A 313 13.89 3.97 9.80
CA ALA A 313 14.93 3.26 9.06
C ALA A 313 15.05 1.80 9.50
N LEU A 314 14.96 1.51 10.81
CA LEU A 314 14.92 0.15 11.35
C LEU A 314 13.70 -0.63 10.83
N THR A 315 12.53 -0.01 10.86
CA THR A 315 11.29 -0.61 10.32
C THR A 315 11.44 -0.94 8.85
N THR A 316 11.90 0.02 8.06
CA THR A 316 12.02 -0.15 6.60
C THR A 316 13.05 -1.20 6.24
N LEU A 317 14.22 -1.18 6.88
CA LEU A 317 15.28 -2.15 6.61
C LEU A 317 14.92 -3.55 7.11
N SER A 318 14.33 -3.66 8.29
CA SER A 318 13.86 -4.96 8.80
C SER A 318 12.80 -5.58 7.89
N SER A 319 11.90 -4.76 7.32
CA SER A 319 10.93 -5.20 6.31
C SER A 319 11.61 -5.69 5.04
N LEU A 320 12.59 -4.96 4.51
CA LEU A 320 13.34 -5.38 3.32
C LEU A 320 14.01 -6.74 3.54
N LEU A 321 14.75 -6.90 4.64
CA LEU A 321 15.45 -8.15 4.98
C LEU A 321 14.48 -9.33 5.10
N ARG A 322 13.37 -9.13 5.83
CA ARG A 322 12.36 -10.18 6.09
C ARG A 322 11.56 -10.55 4.83
N ASP A 323 11.01 -9.55 4.14
CA ASP A 323 9.99 -9.79 3.10
C ASP A 323 10.60 -10.38 1.81
N TYR A 324 11.89 -10.11 1.59
CA TYR A 324 12.71 -10.66 0.50
C TYR A 324 13.65 -11.78 0.96
N GLN A 325 13.61 -12.17 2.24
CA GLN A 325 14.44 -13.24 2.82
C GLN A 325 15.95 -13.05 2.54
N ILE A 326 16.42 -11.82 2.69
CA ILE A 326 17.82 -11.45 2.46
C ILE A 326 18.63 -11.87 3.69
N ASP A 327 19.68 -12.65 3.45
CA ASP A 327 20.65 -13.00 4.49
C ASP A 327 21.45 -11.76 4.91
N PRO A 328 21.41 -11.32 6.18
CA PRO A 328 22.22 -10.20 6.64
C PRO A 328 23.73 -10.36 6.37
N MET A 329 24.24 -11.60 6.26
CA MET A 329 25.64 -11.87 5.90
C MET A 329 25.96 -11.56 4.44
N SER A 330 24.96 -11.52 3.56
CA SER A 330 25.13 -11.25 2.12
C SER A 330 25.25 -9.77 1.78
N ILE A 331 25.28 -8.89 2.79
CA ILE A 331 25.37 -7.42 2.62
C ILE A 331 26.80 -6.94 2.92
N GLY A 332 27.42 -6.26 1.96
CA GLY A 332 28.77 -5.70 2.07
C GLY A 332 28.82 -4.19 2.25
N ARG A 333 27.72 -3.49 1.93
CA ARG A 333 27.60 -2.04 2.13
C ARG A 333 26.20 -1.66 2.59
N LEU A 334 26.11 -0.72 3.52
CA LEU A 334 24.87 -0.11 3.99
C LEU A 334 25.09 1.40 4.13
N GLU A 335 24.34 2.20 3.39
CA GLU A 335 24.47 3.66 3.39
C GLU A 335 23.12 4.35 3.56
N VAL A 336 23.08 5.43 4.35
CA VAL A 336 21.85 6.15 4.66
C VAL A 336 21.89 7.57 4.10
N GLY A 337 20.86 7.94 3.35
CA GLY A 337 20.57 9.33 3.00
C GLY A 337 19.49 9.89 3.90
N THR A 338 19.77 10.96 4.62
CA THR A 338 18.77 11.67 5.43
C THR A 338 19.18 13.12 5.66
N GLU A 339 18.21 13.99 5.92
CA GLU A 339 18.41 15.33 6.46
C GLU A 339 17.76 15.53 7.84
N THR A 340 17.23 14.45 8.43
CA THR A 340 16.64 14.40 9.76
C THR A 340 17.71 14.03 10.78
N ILE A 341 18.36 15.04 11.38
CA ILE A 341 19.51 14.85 12.26
C ILE A 341 19.06 14.74 13.73
N LEU A 342 19.33 13.59 14.37
CA LEU A 342 19.15 13.40 15.82
C LEU A 342 20.47 13.46 16.60
N ASP A 343 21.58 13.13 15.94
CA ASP A 343 22.93 13.18 16.50
C ASP A 343 23.87 13.77 15.45
N LYS A 344 24.78 14.66 15.88
CA LYS A 344 25.69 15.40 15.00
C LYS A 344 26.91 14.58 14.58
N SER A 345 27.15 13.43 15.21
CA SER A 345 28.32 12.58 14.99
C SER A 345 27.94 11.13 14.75
N LYS A 346 26.99 10.58 15.51
CA LYS A 346 26.56 9.19 15.37
C LYS A 346 25.56 9.05 14.21
N SER A 347 25.95 8.28 13.21
CA SER A 347 25.15 8.02 12.01
C SER A 347 23.95 7.09 12.29
N VAL A 348 22.85 7.30 11.57
CA VAL A 348 21.71 6.37 11.45
C VAL A 348 22.23 4.98 11.06
N LYS A 349 23.18 4.90 10.12
CA LYS A 349 23.82 3.64 9.71
C LYS A 349 24.30 2.80 10.88
N THR A 350 24.94 3.41 11.88
CA THR A 350 25.44 2.66 13.05
C THR A 350 24.33 2.19 13.99
N VAL A 351 23.14 2.78 13.94
CA VAL A 351 21.96 2.24 14.64
C VAL A 351 21.43 1.03 13.89
N LEU A 352 21.37 1.09 12.56
CA LEU A 352 20.91 -0.01 11.70
C LEU A 352 21.78 -1.26 11.78
N MET A 353 23.06 -1.14 12.16
CA MET A 353 23.96 -2.28 12.35
C MET A 353 23.43 -3.30 13.38
N GLN A 354 22.49 -2.94 14.26
CA GLN A 354 21.84 -3.88 15.17
C GLN A 354 21.02 -4.97 14.46
N LEU A 355 20.68 -4.78 13.17
CA LEU A 355 19.98 -5.78 12.35
C LEU A 355 20.93 -6.78 11.67
N PHE A 356 22.25 -6.62 11.84
CA PHE A 356 23.29 -7.41 11.17
C PHE A 356 24.15 -8.19 12.18
N GLU A 357 23.51 -8.82 13.17
CA GLU A 357 24.23 -9.62 14.16
C GLU A 357 25.15 -10.65 13.47
N GLY A 358 26.45 -10.60 13.78
CA GLY A 358 27.48 -11.43 13.16
C GLY A 358 28.13 -10.86 11.89
N ASN A 359 27.50 -9.92 11.18
CA ASN A 359 28.10 -9.23 10.02
C ASN A 359 28.50 -7.79 10.37
N THR A 360 29.74 -7.60 10.82
CA THR A 360 30.26 -6.26 11.17
C THR A 360 31.08 -5.62 10.05
N ASN A 361 31.45 -6.37 9.02
CA ASN A 361 32.26 -5.88 7.90
C ASN A 361 31.36 -5.32 6.79
N ILE A 362 30.71 -4.17 7.07
CA ILE A 362 29.77 -3.51 6.16
C ILE A 362 30.19 -2.05 5.99
N GLU A 363 30.60 -1.67 4.78
CA GLU A 363 30.96 -0.28 4.43
C GLU A 363 29.75 0.66 4.43
N GLY A 364 30.01 1.97 4.33
CA GLY A 364 28.97 3.01 4.25
C GLY A 364 28.67 3.67 5.59
N VAL A 365 28.14 4.90 5.51
CA VAL A 365 27.77 5.78 6.64
C VAL A 365 26.53 6.60 6.26
N ASP A 366 26.28 7.72 6.90
CA ASP A 366 25.25 8.67 6.46
C ASP A 366 25.83 9.66 5.45
N THR A 367 25.04 10.07 4.47
CA THR A 367 25.33 11.16 3.55
C THR A 367 24.20 12.18 3.56
N LEU A 368 24.55 13.46 3.62
CA LEU A 368 23.60 14.53 3.87
C LEU A 368 23.84 15.72 2.93
N ASN A 369 22.79 16.07 2.19
CA ASN A 369 22.57 17.40 1.61
C ASN A 369 21.08 17.53 1.32
N ALA A 370 20.31 18.03 2.29
CA ALA A 370 18.84 18.14 2.19
C ALA A 370 18.23 16.85 1.59
N CYS A 371 17.25 17.00 0.69
CA CYS A 371 16.57 15.90 0.01
C CYS A 371 17.44 15.11 -1.00
N TYR A 372 18.71 15.47 -1.22
CA TYR A 372 19.59 14.78 -2.18
C TYR A 372 20.34 13.58 -1.57
N GLY A 373 20.39 13.46 -0.24
CA GLY A 373 21.19 12.45 0.47
C GLY A 373 20.98 11.02 -0.02
N GLY A 374 19.73 10.61 -0.24
CA GLY A 374 19.40 9.26 -0.75
C GLY A 374 19.98 8.97 -2.13
N THR A 375 20.04 9.97 -3.00
CA THR A 375 20.65 9.84 -4.34
C THR A 375 22.16 9.79 -4.29
N ASN A 376 22.80 10.52 -3.38
CA ASN A 376 24.23 10.36 -3.17
C ASN A 376 24.56 8.96 -2.63
N ALA A 377 23.77 8.44 -1.68
CA ALA A 377 23.93 7.08 -1.16
C ALA A 377 23.75 6.02 -2.25
N LEU A 378 22.76 6.18 -3.13
CA LEU A 378 22.59 5.33 -4.31
C LEU A 378 23.82 5.34 -5.21
N PHE A 379 24.35 6.52 -5.53
CA PHE A 379 25.53 6.61 -6.38
C PHE A 379 26.78 6.03 -5.73
N ASN A 380 26.98 6.24 -4.43
CA ASN A 380 28.09 5.66 -3.69
C ASN A 380 28.00 4.12 -3.70
N SER A 381 26.82 3.56 -3.50
CA SER A 381 26.60 2.10 -3.56
C SER A 381 26.80 1.52 -4.97
N LEU A 382 26.29 2.17 -6.01
CA LEU A 382 26.54 1.76 -7.40
C LEU A 382 28.04 1.81 -7.73
N ASN A 383 28.71 2.91 -7.37
CA ASN A 383 30.14 3.07 -7.60
C ASN A 383 30.94 2.01 -6.82
N TRP A 384 30.51 1.63 -5.60
CA TRP A 384 31.15 0.58 -4.82
C TRP A 384 31.01 -0.79 -5.49
N VAL A 385 29.80 -1.17 -5.92
CA VAL A 385 29.55 -2.44 -6.66
C VAL A 385 30.38 -2.50 -7.95
N GLU A 386 30.57 -1.37 -8.64
CA GLU A 386 31.37 -1.29 -9.87
C GLU A 386 32.89 -1.13 -9.61
N SER A 387 33.33 -1.01 -8.36
CA SER A 387 34.72 -0.76 -8.01
C SER A 387 35.53 -2.03 -7.78
N THR A 388 36.86 -1.87 -7.72
CA THR A 388 37.77 -2.94 -7.27
C THR A 388 37.64 -3.29 -5.80
N ALA A 389 36.90 -2.50 -5.01
CA ALA A 389 36.64 -2.77 -3.59
C ALA A 389 35.37 -3.62 -3.38
N TRP A 390 34.60 -3.91 -4.45
CA TRP A 390 33.46 -4.80 -4.35
C TRP A 390 33.91 -6.20 -3.94
N ASP A 391 33.24 -6.76 -2.95
CA ASP A 391 33.56 -8.07 -2.37
C ASP A 391 32.56 -9.17 -2.79
N GLY A 392 31.73 -8.88 -3.80
CA GLY A 392 30.72 -9.80 -4.33
C GLY A 392 29.37 -9.77 -3.60
N ARG A 393 29.24 -9.00 -2.51
CA ARG A 393 28.00 -8.87 -1.74
C ARG A 393 27.14 -7.70 -2.21
N ASP A 394 25.86 -7.72 -1.87
CA ASP A 394 24.94 -6.63 -2.22
C ASP A 394 25.16 -5.40 -1.33
N ALA A 395 24.72 -4.25 -1.83
CA ALA A 395 24.64 -3.01 -1.07
C ALA A 395 23.18 -2.69 -0.72
N ILE A 396 22.95 -2.05 0.42
CA ILE A 396 21.65 -1.50 0.80
C ILE A 396 21.76 0.01 0.93
N VAL A 397 20.79 0.72 0.36
CA VAL A 397 20.61 2.16 0.53
C VAL A 397 19.31 2.41 1.26
N VAL A 398 19.36 3.20 2.34
CA VAL A 398 18.17 3.64 3.07
C VAL A 398 18.04 5.15 2.89
N ALA A 399 16.90 5.62 2.40
CA ALA A 399 16.57 7.04 2.30
C ALA A 399 15.30 7.29 3.12
N GLY A 400 15.31 8.24 4.04
CA GLY A 400 14.15 8.48 4.89
C GLY A 400 14.26 9.76 5.68
N ASP A 401 13.11 10.34 5.99
CA ASP A 401 13.01 11.63 6.65
C ASP A 401 11.63 11.88 7.28
N ILE A 402 11.63 12.85 8.21
CA ILE A 402 10.42 13.46 8.78
C ILE A 402 10.45 14.95 8.43
N ALA A 403 9.62 15.34 7.46
CA ALA A 403 9.49 16.71 6.99
C ALA A 403 8.42 17.47 7.78
N VAL A 404 8.89 18.31 8.71
CA VAL A 404 8.04 19.12 9.59
C VAL A 404 8.32 20.61 9.46
N TYR A 405 7.27 21.40 9.59
CA TYR A 405 7.30 22.85 9.45
C TYR A 405 6.45 23.53 10.55
N PRO A 406 6.80 24.78 10.91
CA PRO A 406 6.02 25.56 11.86
C PRO A 406 4.63 25.87 11.30
N PRO A 407 3.67 26.34 12.13
CA PRO A 407 2.37 26.78 11.64
C PRO A 407 2.55 27.82 10.53
N GLY A 408 1.87 27.63 9.40
CA GLY A 408 1.98 28.52 8.24
C GLY A 408 1.97 27.77 6.91
N ALA A 409 2.26 28.51 5.83
CA ALA A 409 2.04 28.06 4.45
C ALA A 409 2.87 26.83 4.02
N ALA A 410 3.97 26.52 4.73
CA ALA A 410 4.82 25.36 4.42
C ALA A 410 4.33 24.07 5.10
N ARG A 411 3.57 24.15 6.20
CA ARG A 411 3.09 22.98 6.96
C ARG A 411 2.34 21.94 6.13
N PRO A 412 1.44 22.32 5.19
CA PRO A 412 0.74 21.35 4.35
C PRO A 412 1.63 20.63 3.34
N SER A 413 2.90 21.02 3.19
CA SER A 413 3.88 20.36 2.33
C SER A 413 4.82 19.40 3.09
N GLY A 414 4.57 19.15 4.38
CA GLY A 414 5.30 18.17 5.16
C GLY A 414 5.01 16.73 4.74
N GLY A 415 5.52 15.78 5.50
CA GLY A 415 5.38 14.35 5.23
C GLY A 415 6.36 13.52 6.06
N ALA A 416 6.15 12.21 6.11
CA ALA A 416 7.10 11.28 6.68
C ALA A 416 7.12 9.99 5.87
N GLY A 417 8.32 9.48 5.59
CA GLY A 417 8.49 8.22 4.87
C GLY A 417 9.94 7.76 4.80
N CYS A 418 10.12 6.48 4.53
CA CYS A 418 11.43 5.86 4.39
C CYS A 418 11.36 4.74 3.34
N VAL A 419 12.43 4.61 2.56
CA VAL A 419 12.60 3.63 1.46
C VAL A 419 13.95 2.95 1.64
N ALA A 420 13.97 1.62 1.51
CA ALA A 420 15.21 0.85 1.44
C ALA A 420 15.32 0.19 0.05
N MET A 421 16.50 0.22 -0.54
CA MET A 421 16.81 -0.30 -1.86
C MET A 421 17.96 -1.28 -1.77
N LEU A 422 17.76 -2.52 -2.23
CA LEU A 422 18.83 -3.49 -2.45
C LEU A 422 19.48 -3.22 -3.81
N ILE A 423 20.80 -3.14 -3.83
CA ILE A 423 21.61 -2.79 -5.00
C ILE A 423 22.59 -3.94 -5.25
N GLY A 424 22.50 -4.54 -6.44
CA GLY A 424 23.33 -5.65 -6.86
C GLY A 424 23.35 -5.81 -8.39
N PRO A 425 24.15 -6.76 -8.91
CA PRO A 425 24.14 -7.10 -10.33
C PRO A 425 22.78 -7.68 -10.77
N ASP A 426 22.55 -7.73 -12.09
CA ASP A 426 21.37 -8.37 -12.70
C ASP A 426 20.02 -7.82 -12.22
N ALA A 427 19.99 -6.54 -11.83
CA ALA A 427 18.81 -5.88 -11.32
C ALA A 427 17.71 -5.69 -12.39
N PRO A 428 16.41 -5.77 -12.00
CA PRO A 428 15.30 -5.46 -12.90
C PRO A 428 15.26 -3.97 -13.29
N LEU A 429 15.73 -3.09 -12.40
CA LEU A 429 15.83 -1.64 -12.63
C LEU A 429 17.32 -1.26 -12.71
N VAL A 430 17.82 -1.06 -13.92
CA VAL A 430 19.25 -0.82 -14.19
C VAL A 430 19.51 0.66 -14.40
N VAL A 431 20.29 1.29 -13.53
CA VAL A 431 20.75 2.68 -13.73
C VAL A 431 21.69 2.74 -14.94
N GLU A 432 21.42 3.64 -15.90
CA GLU A 432 22.24 3.72 -17.11
C GLU A 432 23.61 4.34 -16.81
N GLN A 433 24.66 3.56 -17.09
CA GLN A 433 26.04 3.94 -16.78
C GLN A 433 26.47 5.21 -17.51
N GLY A 434 27.10 6.14 -16.78
CA GLY A 434 27.62 7.39 -17.31
C GLY A 434 26.58 8.46 -17.66
N LEU A 435 25.28 8.15 -17.64
CA LEU A 435 24.19 9.09 -17.93
C LEU A 435 23.72 9.82 -16.66
N ARG A 436 24.59 10.66 -16.12
CA ARG A 436 24.32 11.52 -14.96
C ARG A 436 24.66 12.99 -15.27
N GLY A 437 23.67 13.88 -15.19
CA GLY A 437 23.82 15.32 -15.31
C GLY A 437 23.61 16.01 -13.96
N SER A 438 24.69 16.48 -13.34
CA SER A 438 24.65 17.09 -12.00
C SER A 438 24.82 18.60 -12.04
N TYR A 439 24.18 19.28 -11.10
CA TYR A 439 24.37 20.70 -10.82
C TYR A 439 24.44 20.90 -9.31
N MET A 440 25.42 21.67 -8.86
CA MET A 440 25.61 22.02 -7.46
C MET A 440 25.98 23.49 -7.37
N ALA A 441 25.43 24.20 -6.39
CA ALA A 441 25.68 25.62 -6.21
C ALA A 441 25.56 25.97 -4.73
N HIS A 442 26.17 27.07 -4.30
CA HIS A 442 25.95 27.60 -2.96
C HIS A 442 24.72 28.51 -2.94
N THR A 443 23.69 28.13 -2.19
CA THR A 443 22.42 28.86 -2.04
C THR A 443 21.89 28.77 -0.61
N TYR A 444 21.01 29.71 -0.24
CA TYR A 444 20.31 29.74 1.06
C TYR A 444 18.78 29.72 0.84
N ASP A 445 18.31 28.80 0.00
CA ASP A 445 16.92 28.67 -0.38
C ASP A 445 16.08 27.88 0.65
N PHE A 446 16.66 26.82 1.21
CA PHE A 446 16.15 26.10 2.37
C PHE A 446 17.34 25.50 3.14
N TYR A 447 17.38 25.71 4.45
CA TYR A 447 18.47 25.22 5.30
C TYR A 447 18.07 25.18 6.79
N LYS A 448 18.73 24.32 7.58
CA LYS A 448 18.50 24.15 9.02
C LYS A 448 19.67 24.71 9.84
N ALA A 449 19.74 26.03 9.97
CA ALA A 449 20.80 26.69 10.74
C ALA A 449 20.52 26.73 12.26
N ASP A 450 19.25 26.66 12.67
CA ASP A 450 18.89 26.58 14.09
C ASP A 450 18.93 25.13 14.56
N LEU A 451 20.03 24.75 15.20
CA LEU A 451 20.22 23.39 15.73
C LEU A 451 19.34 23.08 16.95
N LYS A 452 18.51 24.03 17.43
CA LYS A 452 17.55 23.83 18.51
C LYS A 452 16.13 23.53 18.00
N SER A 453 15.92 23.60 16.69
CA SER A 453 14.62 23.39 16.05
C SER A 453 14.73 22.35 14.95
N GLU A 454 13.67 21.56 14.75
CA GLU A 454 13.55 20.71 13.55
C GLU A 454 13.15 21.51 12.32
N TYR A 455 12.62 22.72 12.51
CA TYR A 455 12.10 23.56 11.45
C TYR A 455 13.22 24.18 10.63
N ALA A 456 13.08 24.07 9.32
CA ALA A 456 13.98 24.74 8.39
C ALA A 456 13.64 26.22 8.23
N LEU A 457 14.68 27.00 7.96
CA LEU A 457 14.55 28.33 7.39
C LEU A 457 14.34 28.17 5.89
N VAL A 458 13.26 28.74 5.36
CA VAL A 458 12.86 28.57 3.96
C VAL A 458 12.44 29.90 3.34
N ASP A 459 13.03 30.21 2.19
CA ASP A 459 12.49 31.20 1.25
C ASP A 459 11.74 30.43 0.15
N GLY A 460 10.42 30.32 0.30
CA GLY A 460 9.59 29.50 -0.59
C GLY A 460 9.61 29.95 -2.06
N HIS A 461 9.84 31.24 -2.34
CA HIS A 461 9.94 31.71 -3.72
C HIS A 461 11.31 31.38 -4.30
N TYR A 462 12.36 31.63 -3.52
CA TYR A 462 13.73 31.36 -3.94
C TYR A 462 14.01 29.85 -4.10
N SER A 463 13.43 28.99 -3.25
CA SER A 463 13.55 27.52 -3.37
C SER A 463 12.97 26.99 -4.68
N ILE A 464 11.83 27.50 -5.13
CA ILE A 464 11.26 27.13 -6.43
C ILE A 464 12.18 27.61 -7.57
N GLN A 465 12.75 28.80 -7.48
CA GLN A 465 13.70 29.29 -8.49
C GLN A 465 14.98 28.43 -8.56
N CYS A 466 15.55 28.09 -7.40
CA CYS A 466 16.70 27.20 -7.28
C CYS A 466 16.40 25.81 -7.85
N TYR A 467 15.26 25.23 -7.53
CA TYR A 467 14.80 23.95 -8.06
C TYR A 467 14.70 23.98 -9.59
N MET A 468 14.03 24.99 -10.17
CA MET A 468 13.84 25.08 -11.63
C MET A 468 15.17 25.32 -12.37
N LYS A 469 16.05 26.15 -11.82
CA LYS A 469 17.40 26.35 -12.36
C LYS A 469 18.23 25.06 -12.33
N ALA A 470 18.17 24.34 -11.21
CA ALA A 470 18.85 23.06 -11.06
C ALA A 470 18.34 22.02 -12.08
N LEU A 471 17.03 22.00 -12.34
CA LEU A 471 16.41 21.15 -13.35
C LEU A 471 16.95 21.48 -14.76
N ASP A 472 17.01 22.75 -15.13
CA ASP A 472 17.53 23.19 -16.42
C ASP A 472 18.99 22.75 -16.63
N GLU A 473 19.85 23.01 -15.65
CA GLU A 473 21.28 22.69 -15.73
C GLU A 473 21.53 21.18 -15.70
N CYS A 474 20.81 20.43 -14.86
CA CYS A 474 20.89 18.97 -14.84
C CYS A 474 20.43 18.36 -16.17
N TYR A 475 19.34 18.87 -16.75
CA TYR A 475 18.84 18.36 -18.02
C TYR A 475 19.83 18.64 -19.16
N LYS A 476 20.35 19.87 -19.24
CA LYS A 476 21.40 20.24 -20.18
C LYS A 476 22.65 19.35 -20.02
N ALA A 477 23.10 19.12 -18.80
CA ALA A 477 24.25 18.27 -18.51
C ALA A 477 23.99 16.80 -18.89
N TYR A 478 22.79 16.28 -18.64
CA TYR A 478 22.38 14.93 -19.04
C TYR A 478 22.43 14.78 -20.57
N LYS A 479 21.85 15.73 -21.32
CA LYS A 479 21.91 15.74 -22.79
C LYS A 479 23.36 15.72 -23.30
N ALA A 480 24.20 16.60 -22.76
CA ALA A 480 25.62 16.66 -23.12
C ALA A 480 26.39 15.36 -22.80
N ARG A 481 26.05 14.68 -21.70
CA ARG A 481 26.63 13.37 -21.36
C ARG A 481 26.21 12.29 -22.34
N GLN A 482 24.95 12.25 -22.73
CA GLN A 482 24.48 11.30 -23.73
C GLN A 482 25.20 11.48 -25.07
N ASP A 483 25.33 12.73 -25.55
CA ASP A 483 26.05 13.04 -26.78
C ASP A 483 27.52 12.60 -26.71
N TRP A 484 28.16 12.80 -25.56
CA TRP A 484 29.54 12.40 -25.34
C TRP A 484 29.71 10.88 -25.34
N ILE A 485 28.82 10.13 -24.69
CA ILE A 485 28.85 8.65 -24.70
C ILE A 485 28.65 8.13 -26.13
N GLY A 486 27.67 8.68 -26.87
CA GLY A 486 27.43 8.30 -28.27
C GLY A 486 28.67 8.50 -29.15
N LYS A 487 29.34 9.66 -29.03
CA LYS A 487 30.61 9.93 -29.72
C LYS A 487 31.71 8.96 -29.29
N LYS A 488 31.89 8.72 -27.99
CA LYS A 488 32.92 7.80 -27.48
C LYS A 488 32.74 6.38 -28.02
N SER A 489 31.51 5.87 -28.06
CA SER A 489 31.19 4.55 -28.62
C SER A 489 31.53 4.47 -30.11
N SER A 490 31.18 5.51 -30.90
CA SER A 490 31.55 5.56 -32.33
C SER A 490 33.07 5.57 -32.57
N ILE A 491 33.85 6.24 -31.70
CA ILE A 491 35.31 6.26 -31.79
C ILE A 491 35.89 4.87 -31.48
N ILE A 492 35.44 4.22 -30.41
CA ILE A 492 35.93 2.89 -30.01
C ILE A 492 35.56 1.82 -31.05
N SER A 493 34.34 1.86 -31.61
CA SER A 493 33.93 0.95 -32.69
C SER A 493 34.69 1.17 -33.99
N GLY A 494 35.16 2.39 -34.27
CA GLY A 494 36.05 2.69 -35.40
C GLY A 494 37.48 2.18 -35.23
N CYS A 495 37.89 1.80 -34.01
CA CYS A 495 39.25 1.34 -33.70
C CYS A 495 39.39 -0.17 -33.53
N ASN A 496 38.31 -0.94 -33.39
CA ASN A 496 38.35 -2.37 -33.07
C ASN A 496 37.62 -3.24 -34.11
N ASN A 497 38.38 -3.78 -35.09
CA ASN A 497 37.97 -4.91 -35.93
C ASN A 497 38.20 -6.27 -35.23
N GLY A 498 37.85 -6.41 -33.94
CA GLY A 498 38.10 -7.66 -33.21
C GLY A 498 37.39 -7.77 -31.86
N THR A 499 36.37 -8.62 -31.82
CA THR A 499 35.85 -9.39 -30.66
C THR A 499 35.80 -8.70 -29.29
N ARG A 500 34.77 -7.87 -29.07
CA ARG A 500 34.08 -7.70 -27.78
C ARG A 500 32.60 -7.41 -28.05
N PRO A 501 31.66 -7.87 -27.21
CA PRO A 501 30.24 -7.61 -27.42
C PRO A 501 29.97 -6.10 -27.29
N PRO A 502 29.12 -5.49 -28.14
CA PRO A 502 28.77 -4.09 -28.03
C PRO A 502 27.95 -3.84 -26.75
N ILE A 503 28.21 -2.71 -26.09
CA ILE A 503 27.25 -2.13 -25.13
C ILE A 503 25.99 -1.81 -25.93
N ASP A 504 24.87 -2.41 -25.57
CA ASP A 504 23.59 -2.29 -26.28
C ASP A 504 22.99 -0.90 -26.07
N ILE A 505 23.47 0.07 -26.85
CA ILE A 505 22.90 1.44 -26.97
C ILE A 505 21.85 1.47 -28.09
N ASP A 506 21.34 0.30 -28.48
CA ASP A 506 20.44 0.21 -29.62
C ASP A 506 19.02 0.62 -29.23
N ASP A 507 18.71 1.91 -29.41
CA ASP A 507 17.33 2.45 -29.44
C ASP A 507 16.47 1.84 -30.59
N ARG A 508 16.91 0.74 -31.24
CA ARG A 508 16.29 0.11 -32.42
C ARG A 508 15.10 -0.82 -32.10
N LYS A 509 14.76 -1.07 -30.83
CA LYS A 509 13.68 -2.00 -30.44
C LYS A 509 12.45 -1.35 -29.80
N ASN A 510 12.29 -0.04 -29.95
CA ASN A 510 11.12 0.67 -29.42
C ASN A 510 9.90 0.47 -30.33
N GLY A 511 9.15 -0.61 -30.10
CA GLY A 511 7.84 -0.82 -30.68
C GLY A 511 6.81 0.13 -30.03
N PHE A 512 6.58 1.29 -30.64
CA PHE A 512 5.32 2.02 -30.54
C PHE A 512 4.80 2.28 -31.96
N HIS A 513 3.56 1.91 -32.20
CA HIS A 513 2.86 2.11 -33.46
C HIS A 513 2.75 3.60 -33.80
N THR A 514 3.60 4.08 -34.72
CA THR A 514 3.26 5.16 -35.64
C THR A 514 3.70 4.75 -37.04
N ASN A 515 2.81 4.93 -38.01
CA ASN A 515 2.94 4.47 -39.39
C ASN A 515 4.23 4.92 -40.11
N TRP A 516 4.72 3.98 -40.94
CA TRP A 516 5.41 4.13 -42.25
C TRP A 516 6.95 4.02 -42.39
N VAL A 517 7.35 2.82 -42.87
CA VAL A 517 8.31 2.41 -43.93
C VAL A 517 9.59 3.24 -44.22
N GLY A 518 10.74 2.56 -44.10
CA GLY A 518 11.88 2.71 -45.03
C GLY A 518 13.27 2.75 -44.39
N GLN A 519 14.08 1.70 -44.65
CA GLN A 519 15.55 1.60 -44.54
C GLN A 519 16.31 2.75 -43.82
N ASN A 520 16.93 2.43 -42.68
CA ASN A 520 17.74 3.27 -41.76
C ASN A 520 16.95 3.92 -40.61
N ASP A 521 16.40 3.10 -39.71
CA ASP A 521 15.58 3.54 -38.57
C ASP A 521 16.41 4.25 -37.48
N ARG A 522 16.53 5.59 -37.56
CA ARG A 522 16.72 6.44 -36.38
C ARG A 522 15.35 6.75 -35.79
N VAL A 523 15.12 6.44 -34.50
CA VAL A 523 13.92 6.90 -33.78
C VAL A 523 13.89 8.44 -33.83
N ILE A 524 12.91 9.00 -34.53
CA ILE A 524 12.72 10.46 -34.59
C ILE A 524 11.97 10.85 -33.33
N LEU A 525 12.69 11.39 -32.35
CA LEU A 525 12.07 12.01 -31.17
C LEU A 525 11.32 13.28 -31.61
N GLU A 526 10.07 13.42 -31.21
CA GLU A 526 9.28 14.64 -31.46
C GLU A 526 9.91 15.84 -30.71
N THR A 527 10.38 15.61 -29.48
CA THR A 527 11.18 16.53 -28.66
C THR A 527 12.22 15.77 -27.83
N SER A 528 13.22 16.47 -27.29
CA SER A 528 14.31 15.81 -26.56
C SER A 528 13.82 15.09 -25.28
N ILE A 529 12.76 15.55 -24.62
CA ILE A 529 12.21 14.95 -23.40
C ILE A 529 11.60 13.56 -23.68
N ASP A 530 11.17 13.30 -24.92
CA ASP A 530 10.55 12.02 -25.33
C ASP A 530 11.56 10.87 -25.38
N ARG A 531 12.84 11.13 -25.07
CA ARG A 531 13.83 10.09 -24.77
C ARG A 531 13.47 9.26 -23.53
N PHE A 532 12.62 9.79 -22.65
CA PHE A 532 12.17 9.15 -21.44
C PHE A 532 10.72 8.72 -21.63
N ASP A 533 10.42 7.44 -21.44
CA ASP A 533 9.04 6.95 -21.44
C ASP A 533 8.27 7.46 -20.22
N PHE A 534 8.96 7.53 -19.08
CA PHE A 534 8.42 8.02 -17.81
C PHE A 534 9.41 8.96 -17.12
N MET A 535 8.90 9.84 -16.27
CA MET A 535 9.70 10.72 -15.42
C MET A 535 9.29 10.63 -13.95
N CYS A 536 10.30 10.54 -13.08
CA CYS A 536 10.19 10.65 -11.64
C CYS A 536 10.97 11.89 -11.17
N PHE A 537 10.39 12.65 -10.25
CA PHE A 537 10.98 13.87 -9.71
C PHE A 537 11.02 13.78 -8.19
N HIS A 538 11.98 14.46 -7.56
CA HIS A 538 11.78 14.89 -6.19
C HIS A 538 10.47 15.70 -6.12
N SER A 539 9.57 15.33 -5.21
CA SER A 539 8.23 15.89 -5.11
C SER A 539 8.04 16.58 -3.76
N PRO A 540 8.40 17.87 -3.62
CA PRO A 540 7.97 18.67 -2.48
C PRO A 540 6.45 18.85 -2.48
N THR A 541 5.89 19.06 -3.66
CA THR A 541 4.46 19.05 -3.95
C THR A 541 4.25 18.57 -5.38
N THR A 542 3.12 17.92 -5.67
CA THR A 542 2.85 17.44 -7.04
C THR A 542 2.63 18.59 -8.03
N LYS A 543 2.25 19.79 -7.56
CA LYS A 543 2.24 21.00 -8.40
C LYS A 543 3.64 21.34 -8.91
N VAL A 544 4.67 21.26 -8.07
CA VAL A 544 6.07 21.48 -8.49
C VAL A 544 6.47 20.43 -9.51
N VAL A 545 6.06 19.18 -9.36
CA VAL A 545 6.30 18.11 -10.35
C VAL A 545 5.68 18.45 -11.71
N ALA A 546 4.42 18.87 -11.75
CA ALA A 546 3.76 19.28 -13.00
C ALA A 546 4.49 20.45 -13.68
N LYS A 547 4.87 21.48 -12.90
CA LYS A 547 5.67 22.60 -13.39
C LYS A 547 7.05 22.18 -13.90
N SER A 548 7.67 21.20 -13.25
CA SER A 548 8.99 20.67 -13.63
C SER A 548 8.93 20.03 -15.01
N TYR A 549 7.91 19.21 -15.27
CA TYR A 549 7.74 18.58 -16.58
C TYR A 549 7.45 19.61 -17.68
N ALA A 550 6.59 20.60 -17.39
CA ALA A 550 6.36 21.74 -18.28
C ALA A 550 7.66 22.55 -18.55
N ARG A 551 8.51 22.71 -17.54
CA ARG A 551 9.81 23.39 -17.65
C ARG A 551 10.79 22.63 -18.55
N LEU A 552 10.80 21.30 -18.50
CA LEU A 552 11.62 20.49 -19.43
C LEU A 552 11.14 20.64 -20.88
N LEU A 553 9.84 20.64 -21.13
CA LEU A 553 9.29 20.89 -22.46
C LEU A 553 9.63 22.30 -22.97
N TYR A 554 9.66 23.28 -22.06
CA TYR A 554 10.17 24.62 -22.37
C TYR A 554 11.65 24.62 -22.73
N ASN A 555 12.51 23.83 -22.06
CA ASN A 555 13.92 23.69 -22.44
C ASN A 555 14.08 23.10 -23.85
N ASP A 556 13.14 22.26 -24.28
CA ASP A 556 13.13 21.69 -25.62
C ASP A 556 12.68 22.69 -26.69
N TYR A 557 11.65 23.48 -26.38
CA TYR A 557 11.30 24.66 -27.17
C TYR A 557 12.50 25.58 -27.36
N MET A 558 13.24 25.82 -26.28
CA MET A 558 14.45 26.64 -26.31
C MET A 558 15.57 26.08 -27.18
N SER A 559 15.62 24.77 -27.33
CA SER A 559 16.62 24.11 -28.16
C SER A 559 16.19 24.06 -29.64
N ASN A 560 14.88 24.02 -29.91
CA ASN A 560 14.32 23.93 -31.26
C ASN A 560 12.91 24.60 -31.33
N PRO A 561 12.85 25.95 -31.40
CA PRO A 561 11.57 26.67 -31.37
C PRO A 561 10.73 26.51 -32.64
N GLU A 562 11.36 26.05 -33.73
CA GLU A 562 10.73 25.80 -35.03
C GLU A 562 10.04 24.43 -35.13
N SER A 563 10.07 23.63 -34.05
CA SER A 563 9.35 22.34 -34.04
C SER A 563 7.85 22.57 -34.24
N PRO A 564 7.16 21.77 -35.10
CA PRO A 564 5.72 21.90 -35.32
C PRO A 564 4.88 21.87 -34.04
N LEU A 565 5.37 21.19 -33.00
CA LEU A 565 4.75 21.13 -31.67
C LEU A 565 4.60 22.50 -31.01
N PHE A 566 5.46 23.46 -31.35
CA PHE A 566 5.52 24.78 -30.71
C PHE A 566 4.98 25.92 -31.58
N ASN A 567 4.44 25.62 -32.78
CA ASN A 567 3.96 26.64 -33.72
C ASN A 567 2.98 27.64 -33.08
N GLU A 568 2.03 27.16 -32.27
CA GLU A 568 1.06 28.01 -31.57
C GLU A 568 1.73 28.97 -30.58
N ILE A 569 2.82 28.55 -29.93
CA ILE A 569 3.59 29.35 -28.97
C ILE A 569 4.48 30.37 -29.68
N SER A 570 5.14 29.95 -30.76
CA SER A 570 6.08 30.78 -31.54
C SER A 570 5.39 31.99 -32.19
N HIS A 571 4.16 31.82 -32.69
CA HIS A 571 3.39 32.93 -33.28
C HIS A 571 2.96 34.00 -32.26
N GLU A 572 2.68 33.61 -31.02
CA GLU A 572 2.24 34.54 -29.98
C GLU A 572 3.41 35.33 -29.36
N LEU A 573 4.61 34.75 -29.29
CA LEU A 573 5.80 35.39 -28.69
C LEU A 573 6.47 36.44 -29.58
N GLN A 574 6.29 36.36 -30.90
CA GLN A 574 6.74 37.40 -31.83
C GLN A 574 6.08 38.78 -31.56
N ASN A 575 5.02 38.83 -30.75
CA ASN A 575 4.27 40.04 -30.41
C ASN A 575 4.59 40.64 -29.02
N ASN A 576 5.51 40.05 -28.24
CA ASN A 576 5.85 40.53 -26.89
C ASN A 576 7.08 41.46 -26.86
N SER A 577 7.09 42.45 -25.95
CA SER A 577 8.19 43.41 -25.78
C SER A 577 9.47 42.78 -25.22
N ALA A 578 10.63 43.31 -25.61
CA ALA A 578 11.97 42.80 -25.27
C ALA A 578 12.35 42.78 -23.77
N ASP A 579 11.51 43.31 -22.87
CA ASP A 579 11.82 43.52 -21.44
C ASP A 579 11.16 42.50 -20.48
N GLU A 580 10.41 41.51 -20.96
CA GLU A 580 9.83 40.47 -20.07
C GLU A 580 10.85 39.38 -19.67
N PRO A 581 10.84 38.91 -18.41
CA PRO A 581 11.67 37.78 -18.01
C PRO A 581 11.32 36.54 -18.83
N TYR A 582 12.37 35.85 -19.28
CA TYR A 582 12.30 34.81 -20.30
C TYR A 582 11.34 33.63 -19.99
N TYR A 583 11.03 33.42 -18.71
CA TYR A 583 9.98 32.49 -18.25
C TYR A 583 9.03 33.16 -17.27
N SER A 584 8.00 33.83 -17.80
CA SER A 584 6.95 34.48 -17.02
C SER A 584 5.91 33.47 -16.51
N LYS A 585 5.03 33.93 -15.59
CA LYS A 585 3.88 33.11 -15.14
C LYS A 585 2.94 32.73 -16.29
N ALA A 586 2.81 33.59 -17.29
CA ALA A 586 2.05 33.29 -18.51
C ALA A 586 2.71 32.15 -19.30
N MET A 587 4.04 32.16 -19.42
CA MET A 587 4.80 31.09 -20.06
C MET A 587 4.65 29.76 -19.32
N GLU A 588 4.74 29.78 -17.98
CA GLU A 588 4.51 28.59 -17.15
C GLU A 588 3.14 27.98 -17.44
N ASN A 589 2.07 28.79 -17.45
CA ASN A 589 0.71 28.31 -17.71
C ASN A 589 0.56 27.72 -19.13
N LYS A 590 1.18 28.31 -20.15
CA LYS A 590 1.14 27.80 -21.53
C LYS A 590 1.82 26.43 -21.63
N PHE A 591 3.03 26.29 -21.09
CA PHE A 591 3.74 25.00 -21.13
C PHE A 591 3.10 23.95 -20.23
N MET A 592 2.45 24.35 -19.13
CA MET A 592 1.60 23.45 -18.35
C MET A 592 0.42 22.92 -19.16
N ALA A 593 -0.26 23.77 -19.94
CA ALA A 593 -1.35 23.35 -20.82
C ALA A 593 -0.84 22.45 -21.96
N LEU A 594 0.27 22.84 -22.62
CA LEU A 594 0.87 22.08 -23.71
C LEU A 594 1.35 20.69 -23.25
N SER A 595 1.95 20.61 -22.06
CA SER A 595 2.45 19.36 -21.51
C SER A 595 1.37 18.49 -20.84
N ALA A 596 0.14 18.97 -20.66
CA ALA A 596 -0.88 18.30 -19.84
C ALA A 596 -1.16 16.85 -20.28
N LYS A 597 -1.32 16.59 -21.58
CA LYS A 597 -1.56 15.24 -22.10
C LYS A 597 -0.37 14.31 -21.84
N ARG A 598 0.85 14.81 -22.08
CA ARG A 598 2.10 14.07 -21.84
C ARG A 598 2.34 13.83 -20.35
N PHE A 599 1.96 14.78 -19.50
CA PHE A 599 2.05 14.64 -18.05
C PHE A 599 1.20 13.46 -17.55
N ILE A 600 -0.02 13.30 -18.06
CA ILE A 600 -0.91 12.18 -17.69
C ILE A 600 -0.28 10.83 -18.01
N SER A 601 0.36 10.66 -19.17
CA SER A 601 0.97 9.38 -19.56
C SER A 601 2.35 9.15 -18.96
N CYS A 602 3.19 10.17 -18.88
CA CYS A 602 4.61 10.02 -18.57
C CYS A 602 4.98 10.33 -17.12
N VAL A 603 4.13 11.04 -16.37
CA VAL A 603 4.47 11.55 -15.03
C VAL A 603 3.41 11.24 -13.99
N GLN A 604 2.11 11.37 -14.29
CA GLN A 604 1.04 11.13 -13.33
C GLN A 604 1.16 9.78 -12.60
N PRO A 605 1.55 8.65 -13.25
CA PRO A 605 1.76 7.38 -12.55
C PRO A 605 2.81 7.45 -11.43
N SER A 606 3.77 8.38 -11.50
CA SER A 606 4.82 8.55 -10.49
C SER A 606 4.43 9.46 -9.31
N THR A 607 3.19 9.96 -9.25
CA THR A 607 2.81 11.01 -8.27
C THR A 607 2.10 10.51 -7.02
N LEU A 608 1.73 9.22 -6.95
CA LEU A 608 0.83 8.70 -5.92
C LEU A 608 1.36 8.87 -4.49
N VAL A 609 2.59 8.46 -4.20
CA VAL A 609 3.23 8.66 -2.89
C VAL A 609 3.32 10.16 -2.58
N GLY A 610 3.71 10.96 -3.58
CA GLY A 610 3.87 12.41 -3.41
C GLY A 610 2.57 13.11 -3.00
N THR A 611 1.40 12.68 -3.52
CA THR A 611 0.09 13.26 -3.18
C THR A 611 -0.56 12.64 -1.93
N MET A 612 -0.22 11.39 -1.60
CA MET A 612 -0.85 10.67 -0.48
C MET A 612 -0.04 10.73 0.82
N CYS A 613 1.27 10.96 0.75
CA CYS A 613 2.15 11.00 1.92
C CYS A 613 2.73 12.38 2.19
N GLY A 614 2.68 13.30 1.22
CA GLY A 614 3.37 14.59 1.28
C GLY A 614 4.87 14.47 0.96
N ASN A 615 5.66 15.45 1.39
CA ASN A 615 7.10 15.46 1.13
C ASN A 615 7.84 14.58 2.13
N ILE A 616 8.46 13.50 1.64
CA ILE A 616 9.27 12.59 2.45
C ILE A 616 10.79 12.80 2.21
N TYR A 617 11.16 14.03 1.85
CA TYR A 617 12.53 14.51 1.56
C TYR A 617 13.38 13.54 0.75
N THR A 618 14.43 12.94 1.34
CA THR A 618 15.39 12.10 0.60
C THR A 618 14.76 10.87 -0.05
N ALA A 619 13.66 10.38 0.52
CA ALA A 619 12.90 9.27 -0.03
C ALA A 619 11.95 9.69 -1.15
N SER A 620 11.70 10.98 -1.38
CA SER A 620 10.60 11.47 -2.22
C SER A 620 10.71 11.08 -3.70
N VAL A 621 11.93 11.16 -4.26
CA VAL A 621 12.15 10.73 -5.66
C VAL A 621 12.01 9.21 -5.81
N TYR A 622 12.35 8.45 -4.78
CA TYR A 622 12.18 6.98 -4.74
C TYR A 622 10.73 6.58 -4.48
N GLY A 623 10.00 7.35 -3.68
CA GLY A 623 8.54 7.24 -3.58
C GLY A 623 7.86 7.48 -4.92
N SER A 624 8.41 8.37 -5.75
CA SER A 624 7.93 8.58 -7.12
C SER A 624 8.21 7.39 -8.03
N LEU A 625 9.38 6.76 -7.92
CA LEU A 625 9.71 5.51 -8.62
C LEU A 625 8.81 4.35 -8.18
N ILE A 626 8.57 4.21 -6.88
CA ILE A 626 7.65 3.22 -6.30
C ILE A 626 6.23 3.45 -6.83
N SER A 627 5.78 4.71 -6.89
CA SER A 627 4.46 5.06 -7.45
C SER A 627 4.35 4.60 -8.90
N LEU A 628 5.38 4.87 -9.72
CA LEU A 628 5.39 4.48 -11.13
C LEU A 628 5.23 2.98 -11.30
N ILE A 629 6.08 2.17 -10.63
CA ILE A 629 6.06 0.72 -10.80
C ILE A 629 4.78 0.08 -10.24
N CYS A 630 4.09 0.72 -9.29
CA CYS A 630 2.82 0.24 -8.75
C CYS A 630 1.58 0.72 -9.52
N ASN A 631 1.72 1.66 -10.45
CA ASN A 631 0.59 2.26 -11.19
C ASN A 631 0.55 1.91 -12.68
N VAL A 632 1.62 1.31 -13.20
CA VAL A 632 1.72 0.82 -14.58
C VAL A 632 1.84 -0.69 -14.51
N ASP A 633 1.24 -1.39 -15.48
CA ASP A 633 1.40 -2.84 -15.57
C ASP A 633 2.90 -3.18 -15.64
N PRO A 634 3.41 -4.07 -14.76
CA PRO A 634 4.82 -4.48 -14.77
C PRO A 634 5.33 -4.95 -16.13
N GLU A 635 4.48 -5.53 -16.98
CA GLU A 635 4.87 -5.98 -18.31
C GLU A 635 5.01 -4.82 -19.30
N ASP A 636 4.18 -3.77 -19.18
CA ASP A 636 4.27 -2.56 -19.99
C ASP A 636 5.50 -1.70 -19.68
N LEU A 637 6.14 -1.97 -18.54
CA LEU A 637 7.36 -1.30 -18.09
C LEU A 637 8.64 -1.90 -18.69
N ILE A 638 8.59 -3.08 -19.30
CA ILE A 638 9.79 -3.73 -19.83
C ILE A 638 10.43 -2.88 -20.96
N GLU A 639 11.76 -2.75 -20.88
CA GLU A 639 12.64 -1.91 -21.71
C GLU A 639 12.41 -0.40 -21.63
N LYS A 640 11.45 0.06 -20.80
CA LYS A 640 11.16 1.48 -20.62
C LYS A 640 12.32 2.21 -19.95
N ARG A 641 12.62 3.41 -20.45
CA ARG A 641 13.58 4.34 -19.86
C ARG A 641 12.85 5.33 -18.96
N VAL A 642 13.22 5.33 -17.68
CA VAL A 642 12.70 6.26 -16.68
C VAL A 642 13.74 7.33 -16.39
N GLY A 643 13.41 8.59 -16.65
CA GLY A 643 14.22 9.73 -16.23
C GLY A 643 13.95 10.08 -14.77
N ILE A 644 15.00 10.36 -14.01
CA ILE A 644 14.92 10.65 -12.58
C ILE A 644 15.62 11.98 -12.30
N PHE A 645 14.90 12.93 -11.70
CA PHE A 645 15.48 14.18 -11.22
C PHE A 645 15.43 14.24 -9.69
N SER A 646 16.62 14.20 -9.07
CA SER A 646 16.80 14.36 -7.63
C SER A 646 17.35 15.75 -7.32
N TYR A 647 16.82 16.36 -6.26
CA TYR A 647 17.15 17.72 -5.84
C TYR A 647 17.18 17.78 -4.32
N GLY A 648 18.13 18.54 -3.77
CA GLY A 648 18.14 18.98 -2.39
C GLY A 648 18.66 20.41 -2.31
N SER A 649 18.01 21.25 -1.52
CA SER A 649 18.36 22.66 -1.31
C SER A 649 19.77 22.86 -0.74
N GLY A 650 20.31 24.07 -0.91
CA GLY A 650 21.67 24.43 -0.51
C GLY A 650 22.72 24.66 -1.62
N LEU A 651 22.68 24.09 -2.82
CA LEU A 651 21.88 23.01 -3.39
C LEU A 651 22.77 21.97 -4.10
N ALA A 652 22.26 20.73 -4.17
CA ALA A 652 22.80 19.65 -4.95
C ALA A 652 21.68 18.93 -5.73
N SER A 653 21.92 18.63 -7.00
CA SER A 653 20.94 17.95 -7.84
C SER A 653 21.58 17.09 -8.92
N THR A 654 20.85 16.06 -9.35
CA THR A 654 21.23 15.21 -10.48
C THR A 654 20.00 14.75 -11.24
N MET A 655 20.07 14.87 -12.57
CA MET A 655 19.24 14.09 -13.47
C MET A 655 20.00 12.85 -13.94
N PHE A 656 19.40 11.69 -13.82
CA PHE A 656 19.92 10.42 -14.34
C PHE A 656 18.78 9.57 -14.89
N SER A 657 19.09 8.40 -15.40
CA SER A 657 18.08 7.49 -15.95
C SER A 657 18.31 6.05 -15.51
N LEU A 658 17.23 5.28 -15.54
CA LEU A 658 17.26 3.83 -15.44
C LEU A 658 16.48 3.19 -16.59
N ARG A 659 16.81 1.93 -16.89
CA ARG A 659 16.04 1.05 -17.77
C ARG A 659 15.46 -0.09 -16.97
N ILE A 660 14.20 -0.42 -17.23
CA ILE A 660 13.54 -1.58 -16.63
C ILE A 660 13.81 -2.78 -17.55
N LYS A 661 14.70 -3.68 -17.14
CA LYS A 661 15.17 -4.82 -17.94
C LYS A 661 14.32 -6.07 -17.81
N SER A 662 13.56 -6.19 -16.73
CA SER A 662 12.62 -7.27 -16.50
C SER A 662 11.44 -6.78 -15.66
N SER A 663 10.35 -7.55 -15.69
CA SER A 663 9.11 -7.22 -14.99
C SER A 663 9.37 -6.96 -13.49
N PRO A 664 9.02 -5.77 -12.96
CA PRO A 664 9.17 -5.45 -11.55
C PRO A 664 8.08 -6.05 -10.66
N LYS A 665 7.27 -6.99 -11.17
CA LYS A 665 6.10 -7.57 -10.48
C LYS A 665 6.41 -8.06 -9.06
N ALA A 666 7.50 -8.80 -8.87
CA ALA A 666 7.90 -9.30 -7.56
C ALA A 666 8.19 -8.16 -6.56
N VAL A 667 8.67 -7.00 -7.04
CA VAL A 667 8.89 -5.82 -6.19
C VAL A 667 7.53 -5.21 -5.81
N VAL A 668 6.64 -5.05 -6.79
CA VAL A 668 5.29 -4.48 -6.60
C VAL A 668 4.47 -5.29 -5.59
N GLU A 669 4.46 -6.62 -5.71
CA GLU A 669 3.71 -7.55 -4.86
C GLU A 669 4.15 -7.50 -3.38
N LYS A 670 5.41 -7.15 -3.10
CA LYS A 670 5.93 -7.01 -1.73
C LYS A 670 5.67 -5.62 -1.16
N ILE A 671 5.82 -4.57 -1.96
CA ILE A 671 5.59 -3.19 -1.54
C ILE A 671 4.13 -2.96 -1.12
N ARG A 672 3.16 -3.52 -1.85
CA ARG A 672 1.71 -3.40 -1.56
C ARG A 672 1.27 -1.95 -1.35
N LEU A 673 1.70 -1.06 -2.25
CA LEU A 673 1.55 0.39 -2.08
C LEU A 673 0.09 0.80 -1.90
N HIS A 674 -0.79 0.31 -2.78
CA HIS A 674 -2.20 0.67 -2.78
C HIS A 674 -2.91 0.21 -1.51
N GLU A 675 -2.62 -1.01 -1.07
CA GLU A 675 -3.15 -1.58 0.17
C GLU A 675 -2.67 -0.77 1.38
N ARG A 676 -1.37 -0.47 1.45
CA ARG A 676 -0.77 0.32 2.54
C ARG A 676 -1.22 1.77 2.58
N LEU A 677 -1.64 2.35 1.46
CA LEU A 677 -2.19 3.71 1.44
C LEU A 677 -3.67 3.75 1.81
N LYS A 678 -4.42 2.71 1.41
CA LYS A 678 -5.86 2.56 1.69
C LYS A 678 -6.13 2.15 3.13
N GLY A 679 -5.32 1.23 3.65
CA GLY A 679 -5.12 1.10 5.08
C GLY A 679 -4.28 2.29 5.52
N ARG A 680 -4.85 3.49 5.64
CA ARG A 680 -4.33 4.47 6.59
C ARG A 680 -5.44 5.03 7.44
N MET A 681 -5.19 5.23 8.74
CA MET A 681 -6.11 5.97 9.58
C MET A 681 -6.03 7.46 9.23
N THR A 682 -7.11 7.98 8.65
CA THR A 682 -7.25 9.42 8.42
C THR A 682 -7.80 10.07 9.68
N VAL A 683 -7.05 11.00 10.26
CA VAL A 683 -7.42 11.67 11.51
C VAL A 683 -7.77 13.14 11.28
N PRO A 684 -8.57 13.75 12.18
CA PRO A 684 -8.82 15.18 12.16
C PRO A 684 -7.53 16.03 12.25
N PRO A 685 -7.51 17.25 11.66
CA PRO A 685 -6.35 18.16 11.74
C PRO A 685 -5.84 18.45 13.16
N GLN A 686 -6.71 18.41 14.16
CA GLN A 686 -6.37 18.61 15.57
C GLN A 686 -5.39 17.55 16.08
N ASP A 687 -5.57 16.29 15.69
CA ASP A 687 -4.71 15.18 16.10
C ASP A 687 -3.33 15.29 15.45
N PHE A 688 -3.28 15.73 14.19
CA PHE A 688 -2.04 16.09 13.51
C PHE A 688 -1.29 17.22 14.25
N VAL A 689 -1.99 18.29 14.62
CA VAL A 689 -1.39 19.41 15.37
C VAL A 689 -0.87 18.94 16.73
N GLU A 690 -1.58 18.05 17.43
CA GLU A 690 -1.12 17.48 18.70
C GLU A 690 0.10 16.57 18.50
N ALA A 691 0.14 15.76 17.44
CA ALA A 691 1.32 14.97 17.11
C ALA A 691 2.55 15.85 16.83
N CYS A 692 2.38 16.97 16.13
CA CYS A 692 3.44 17.97 15.97
C CYS A 692 3.90 18.55 17.31
N ARG A 693 2.99 18.84 18.24
CA ARG A 693 3.34 19.36 19.58
C ARG A 693 4.06 18.31 20.43
N LEU A 694 3.63 17.05 20.40
CA LEU A 694 4.32 15.94 21.05
C LEU A 694 5.77 15.85 20.57
N ARG A 695 5.95 15.92 19.24
CA ARG A 695 7.26 15.89 18.61
C ARG A 695 8.14 17.08 18.99
N GLU A 696 7.58 18.29 18.97
CA GLU A 696 8.28 19.51 19.40
C GLU A 696 8.73 19.41 20.86
N ARG A 697 7.88 18.86 21.75
CA ARG A 697 8.22 18.60 23.15
C ARG A 697 9.33 17.57 23.31
N ALA A 698 9.38 16.54 22.46
CA ALA A 698 10.40 15.49 22.51
C ALA A 698 11.76 15.95 21.94
N HIS A 699 11.76 16.98 21.09
CA HIS A 699 12.96 17.44 20.41
C HIS A 699 14.05 17.88 21.43
N LEU A 700 15.25 17.32 21.24
CA LEU A 700 16.45 17.55 22.09
C LEU A 700 16.27 17.28 23.59
N GLN A 701 15.27 16.50 23.99
CA GLN A 701 15.13 16.07 25.37
C GLN A 701 16.02 14.87 25.71
N ASN A 702 16.44 14.80 26.97
CA ASN A 702 17.00 13.61 27.62
C ASN A 702 16.09 13.21 28.79
N ASN A 703 16.27 12.01 29.34
CA ASN A 703 15.35 11.46 30.37
C ASN A 703 13.87 11.58 29.95
N PHE A 704 13.61 11.26 28.69
CA PHE A 704 12.32 11.47 28.06
C PHE A 704 11.70 10.14 27.67
N VAL A 705 10.46 9.93 28.11
CA VAL A 705 9.62 8.80 27.69
C VAL A 705 8.55 9.34 26.76
N PRO A 706 8.52 8.94 25.47
CA PRO A 706 7.46 9.34 24.56
C PRO A 706 6.08 8.99 25.08
N SER A 707 5.12 9.88 24.84
CA SER A 707 3.74 9.80 25.36
C SER A 707 2.68 9.58 24.28
N GLY A 708 3.07 9.71 23.01
CA GLY A 708 2.26 9.33 21.86
C GLY A 708 1.81 7.88 21.97
N GLY A 709 0.58 7.63 21.52
CA GLY A 709 0.05 6.27 21.44
C GLY A 709 0.85 5.43 20.47
N ILE A 710 0.96 4.14 20.75
CA ILE A 710 1.56 3.14 19.86
C ILE A 710 0.49 2.27 19.20
N GLU A 711 -0.77 2.39 19.65
CA GLU A 711 -1.88 1.51 19.28
C GLU A 711 -2.26 1.54 17.80
N HIS A 712 -1.80 2.53 17.05
CA HIS A 712 -2.03 2.70 15.61
C HIS A 712 -0.87 2.17 14.77
N MET A 713 0.25 1.81 15.38
CA MET A 713 1.44 1.39 14.63
C MET A 713 1.28 -0.03 14.14
N ALA A 714 1.64 -0.23 12.87
CA ALA A 714 1.58 -1.55 12.25
C ALA A 714 2.46 -2.57 12.99
N PRO A 715 2.09 -3.85 13.02
CA PRO A 715 2.94 -4.92 13.54
C PRO A 715 4.33 -4.86 12.92
N GLN A 716 5.37 -5.19 13.70
CA GLN A 716 6.77 -5.09 13.25
C GLN A 716 7.30 -3.67 13.02
N THR A 717 6.53 -2.62 13.38
CA THR A 717 7.03 -1.24 13.39
C THR A 717 7.93 -1.03 14.60
N TRP A 718 9.12 -0.49 14.36
CA TRP A 718 10.00 -0.05 15.43
C TRP A 718 9.54 1.32 15.93
N TYR A 719 9.54 1.50 17.25
CA TYR A 719 9.19 2.76 17.90
C TYR A 719 10.18 3.11 19.02
N LEU A 720 10.29 4.41 19.30
CA LEU A 720 11.08 4.95 20.39
C LEU A 720 10.40 4.64 21.73
N ASP A 721 11.09 3.87 22.57
CA ASP A 721 10.61 3.47 23.88
C ASP A 721 11.00 4.49 24.95
N ASN A 722 12.27 4.93 24.95
CA ASN A 722 12.84 5.83 25.95
C ASN A 722 14.12 6.52 25.45
N ILE A 723 14.37 7.73 25.96
CA ILE A 723 15.64 8.44 25.87
C ILE A 723 16.18 8.64 27.29
N ASP A 724 17.37 8.14 27.59
CA ASP A 724 17.94 8.29 28.93
C ASP A 724 18.68 9.64 29.15
N SER A 725 19.24 9.82 30.35
CA SER A 725 19.97 11.04 30.75
C SER A 725 21.21 11.35 29.88
N MET A 726 21.72 10.38 29.13
CA MET A 726 22.86 10.51 28.24
C MET A 726 22.44 10.58 26.77
N PHE A 727 21.16 10.88 26.49
CA PHE A 727 20.58 10.93 25.15
C PHE A 727 20.60 9.58 24.40
N ARG A 728 20.86 8.46 25.10
CA ARG A 728 20.82 7.14 24.46
C ARG A 728 19.36 6.75 24.25
N ARG A 729 19.04 6.37 23.01
CA ARG A 729 17.70 5.99 22.58
C ARG A 729 17.55 4.48 22.62
N SER A 730 16.45 4.00 23.17
CA SER A 730 16.05 2.60 23.16
C SER A 730 14.81 2.42 22.31
N TYR A 731 14.79 1.35 21.53
CA TYR A 731 13.70 1.05 20.60
C TYR A 731 13.08 -0.31 20.93
N LYS A 732 11.80 -0.43 20.63
CA LYS A 732 11.03 -1.68 20.68
C LYS A 732 10.31 -1.88 19.35
N VAL A 733 9.79 -3.08 19.16
CA VAL A 733 8.95 -3.46 18.02
C VAL A 733 7.53 -3.69 18.54
N ILE A 734 6.53 -3.26 17.78
CA ILE A 734 5.11 -3.55 18.03
C ILE A 734 4.84 -5.05 18.00
#